data_AF-A0A0K0GND0-F1
#
_entry.id   AF-A0A0K0GND0-F1
#
_cell.length_a   1.000
_cell.length_b   1.000
_cell.length_c   1.000
_cell.angle_alpha   90.00
_cell.angle_beta   90.00
_cell.angle_gamma   90.00
#
_symmetry.space_group_name_H-M   'P 1'
#
loop_
_entity.id
_entity.type
_entity.pdbx_description
1 polymer ?
#
loop_
_entity_poly.entity_id
_entity_poly.type
_entity_poly.pdbx_seq_one_letter_code
_entity_poly.pdbx_strand_id
1 'polypeptide(L)'
;MRAASALKRWFTEGNVPVKVGMLVLLAGVASLLKYASDQGWMRMPIELRLAGISVLALVGLVFGWKQREQRPGFALALQGGAIGGLLLTVFAAFKLYALLDAGPALGISVVLIAGMCVLAVLQDSRTLAVLGVLAGFLAPIGLSTGSGNDVGLFTYYAILNAGIVAIAWLRPWRVLNLLGFAFTFGIGIVWGALQYTPAKFATTEPFLLLFFAMYVAIPVLHARRGDGSAGKVIDGSLLFGTPLVAFALQAGLLEGDQLPLALCAVVVAAVYAGLASWLLRRAPTRLLGQAHAMLAVGFATLAIPLALSARATASVFALEGVGLLWLGLRQQRRIPQISGVALQLLAAVGVAFGVDAWRYDAVAVANATCMSTLLIALSGWVSAWFLRDAGHPRCALVAYLWGLGWSTFCGVHEILRFADLCSEPDLLLGFVALSLWLAAEVHRRRPATALVWTVMSGLVLAAPLALWQGQAHTQPFAHWGALAWGVFAVAGARALWCLRTQQGAGAMAAQFIWWLLWPLVVALGAAWWADAFLLANGWRCALLAAPWLVVASLGLLRWPWLAWPQGASFDPARNALLSCVFAVLGIGWLLVLLDPVSAAPLPWLPLLNPAELAQLAVLALLARWAWSVPAPALLQRWRVTALGVLGWALITGSTFHSVHHWGGVPWDSALIGATLSQTSLTIVWSVLGVLGWVIGSRRGQRGLWLGGALLMGLVLAKLVLVDRQHLGNLLGIGSFMAYGLLCTVVGYLAPAPPRPLATEATAVEDDGVEKEQA
;
A
#
# COMPACT_ATOMS: atom_id res chain seq x y z
N MET A 1 -40.92 23.75 -14.92
CA MET A 1 -42.18 24.53 -15.02
C MET A 1 -42.02 26.06 -14.95
N ARG A 2 -41.08 26.64 -14.17
CA ARG A 2 -40.88 28.11 -14.11
C ARG A 2 -40.25 28.75 -15.37
N ALA A 3 -39.57 27.97 -16.22
CA ALA A 3 -39.02 28.47 -17.49
C ALA A 3 -40.10 28.65 -18.58
N ALA A 4 -41.13 27.80 -18.60
CA ALA A 4 -42.24 27.88 -19.55
C ALA A 4 -43.18 29.06 -19.26
N SER A 5 -43.36 29.43 -17.98
CA SER A 5 -44.15 30.60 -17.58
C SER A 5 -43.41 31.94 -17.78
N ALA A 6 -42.07 31.93 -17.71
CA ALA A 6 -41.24 33.09 -18.03
C ALA A 6 -41.19 33.38 -19.55
N LEU A 7 -41.16 32.33 -20.38
CA LEU A 7 -41.23 32.45 -21.84
C LEU A 7 -42.59 32.99 -22.31
N LYS A 8 -43.67 32.60 -21.62
CA LYS A 8 -45.03 33.04 -21.92
C LYS A 8 -45.26 34.52 -21.56
N ARG A 9 -44.72 34.99 -20.43
CA ARG A 9 -44.82 36.41 -20.02
C ARG A 9 -44.03 37.36 -20.90
N TRP A 10 -42.92 36.91 -21.49
CA TRP A 10 -42.13 37.70 -22.45
C TRP A 10 -42.90 37.99 -23.76
N PHE A 11 -43.81 37.10 -24.15
CA PHE A 11 -44.65 37.28 -25.34
C PHE A 11 -45.91 38.11 -25.12
N THR A 12 -46.38 38.29 -23.88
CA THR A 12 -47.72 38.85 -23.61
C THR A 12 -47.76 40.25 -23.01
N GLU A 13 -46.67 40.80 -22.49
CA GLU A 13 -46.68 42.15 -21.90
C GLU A 13 -45.78 43.13 -22.67
N GLY A 14 -46.42 44.16 -23.24
CA GLY A 14 -45.76 45.30 -23.92
C GLY A 14 -45.81 45.26 -25.46
N ASN A 15 -46.76 46.02 -26.01
CA ASN A 15 -46.96 46.39 -27.42
C ASN A 15 -46.47 45.38 -28.49
N VAL A 16 -47.01 44.17 -28.43
CA VAL A 16 -46.76 43.05 -29.37
C VAL A 16 -47.09 43.40 -30.83
N PRO A 17 -48.16 44.18 -31.15
CA PRO A 17 -48.46 44.54 -32.55
C PRO A 17 -47.36 45.38 -33.21
N VAL A 18 -46.66 46.23 -32.44
CA VAL A 18 -45.55 47.04 -32.95
C VAL A 18 -44.29 46.19 -33.16
N LYS A 19 -44.04 45.17 -32.32
CA LYS A 19 -42.89 44.28 -32.45
C LYS A 19 -43.03 43.31 -33.63
N VAL A 20 -44.23 42.77 -33.83
CA VAL A 20 -44.57 41.95 -35.00
C VAL A 20 -44.66 42.83 -36.25
N GLY A 21 -45.28 44.01 -36.16
CA GLY A 21 -45.38 44.98 -37.24
C GLY A 21 -44.03 45.48 -37.73
N MET A 22 -43.04 45.69 -36.85
CA MET A 22 -41.70 46.14 -37.24
C MET A 22 -40.86 45.01 -37.86
N LEU A 23 -41.05 43.75 -37.44
CA LEU A 23 -40.45 42.57 -38.08
C LEU A 23 -41.07 42.29 -39.46
N VAL A 24 -42.39 42.47 -39.61
CA VAL A 24 -43.09 42.35 -40.89
C VAL A 24 -42.74 43.50 -41.83
N LEU A 25 -42.57 44.72 -41.32
CA LEU A 25 -42.13 45.88 -42.10
C LEU A 25 -40.65 45.76 -42.51
N LEU A 26 -39.78 45.22 -41.64
CA LEU A 26 -38.39 44.90 -42.01
C LEU A 26 -38.32 43.76 -43.03
N ALA A 27 -39.14 42.72 -42.87
CA ALA A 27 -39.24 41.64 -43.86
C ALA A 27 -39.80 42.16 -45.18
N GLY A 28 -40.78 43.06 -45.15
CA GLY A 28 -41.37 43.74 -46.31
C GLY A 28 -40.37 44.64 -47.04
N VAL A 29 -39.62 45.47 -46.31
CA VAL A 29 -38.56 46.32 -46.90
C VAL A 29 -37.38 45.49 -47.39
N ALA A 30 -36.99 44.42 -46.67
CA ALA A 30 -35.92 43.52 -47.10
C ALA A 30 -36.32 42.69 -48.35
N SER A 31 -37.59 42.27 -48.44
CA SER A 31 -38.11 41.58 -49.64
C SER A 31 -38.34 42.55 -50.80
N LEU A 32 -38.73 43.81 -50.56
CA LEU A 32 -38.80 44.86 -51.58
C LEU A 32 -37.40 45.24 -52.11
N LEU A 33 -36.41 45.36 -51.22
CA LEU A 33 -35.00 45.61 -51.59
C LEU A 33 -34.38 44.40 -52.31
N LYS A 34 -34.70 43.18 -51.88
CA LYS A 34 -34.29 41.96 -52.59
C LYS A 34 -34.95 41.87 -53.96
N TYR A 35 -36.25 42.15 -54.07
CA TYR A 35 -36.98 42.20 -55.34
C TYR A 35 -36.43 43.29 -56.28
N ALA A 36 -36.12 44.48 -55.77
CA ALA A 36 -35.50 45.57 -56.55
C ALA A 36 -34.05 45.26 -56.96
N SER A 37 -33.31 44.50 -56.16
CA SER A 37 -31.96 44.00 -56.47
C SER A 37 -32.01 42.88 -57.51
N ASP A 38 -32.94 41.92 -57.38
CA ASP A 38 -33.13 40.78 -58.27
C ASP A 38 -33.67 41.20 -59.64
N GLN A 39 -34.47 42.28 -59.72
CA GLN A 39 -34.95 42.90 -60.97
C GLN A 39 -33.93 43.86 -61.62
N GLY A 40 -32.73 44.00 -61.05
CA GLY A 40 -31.64 44.79 -61.65
C GLY A 40 -31.81 46.31 -61.59
N TRP A 41 -32.79 46.85 -60.84
CA TRP A 41 -33.08 48.29 -60.79
C TRP A 41 -32.05 49.11 -59.98
N MET A 42 -31.17 48.47 -59.20
CA MET A 42 -30.09 49.16 -58.46
C MET A 42 -28.73 48.47 -58.63
N ARG A 43 -28.05 48.63 -59.78
CA ARG A 43 -26.61 48.36 -59.88
C ARG A 43 -25.80 49.54 -59.31
N MET A 44 -25.95 49.81 -58.02
CA MET A 44 -25.07 50.76 -57.33
C MET A 44 -23.75 50.05 -57.00
N PRO A 45 -22.58 50.64 -57.33
CA PRO A 45 -21.27 50.11 -56.97
C PRO A 45 -21.21 49.77 -55.48
N ILE A 46 -20.55 48.67 -55.13
CA ILE A 46 -20.58 48.16 -53.75
C ILE A 46 -19.92 49.14 -52.76
N GLU A 47 -18.97 49.93 -53.24
CA GLU A 47 -18.31 51.04 -52.53
C GLU A 47 -19.36 52.04 -52.01
N LEU A 48 -20.29 52.47 -52.88
CA LEU A 48 -21.33 53.45 -52.56
C LEU A 48 -22.37 52.90 -51.59
N ARG A 49 -22.67 51.59 -51.66
CA ARG A 49 -23.58 50.93 -50.72
C ARG A 49 -22.98 50.90 -49.31
N LEU A 50 -21.71 50.51 -49.18
CA LEU A 50 -21.01 50.46 -47.90
C LEU A 50 -20.74 51.87 -47.33
N ALA A 51 -20.45 52.85 -48.19
CA ALA A 51 -20.33 54.25 -47.80
C ALA A 51 -21.67 54.80 -47.27
N GLY A 52 -22.79 54.52 -47.96
CA GLY A 52 -24.12 54.92 -47.52
C GLY A 52 -24.51 54.33 -46.16
N ILE A 53 -24.23 53.04 -45.93
CA ILE A 53 -24.45 52.39 -44.62
C ILE A 53 -23.59 53.06 -43.54
N SER A 54 -22.32 53.37 -43.84
CA SER A 54 -21.42 54.05 -42.91
C SER A 54 -21.92 55.45 -42.52
N VAL A 55 -22.39 56.24 -43.50
CA VAL A 55 -22.96 57.58 -43.24
C VAL A 55 -24.21 57.47 -42.37
N LEU A 56 -25.12 56.54 -42.66
CA LEU A 56 -26.32 56.33 -41.87
C LEU A 56 -25.98 55.95 -40.41
N ALA A 57 -24.99 55.08 -40.22
CA ALA A 57 -24.53 54.68 -38.90
C ALA A 57 -23.86 55.85 -38.14
N LEU A 58 -23.04 56.67 -38.81
CA LEU A 58 -22.47 57.90 -38.24
C LEU A 58 -23.56 58.90 -37.80
N VAL A 59 -24.59 59.12 -38.64
CA VAL A 59 -25.74 59.95 -38.29
C VAL A 59 -26.46 59.39 -37.07
N GLY A 60 -26.68 58.07 -37.03
CA GLY A 60 -27.25 57.37 -35.87
C GLY A 60 -26.44 57.55 -34.59
N LEU A 61 -25.10 57.55 -34.69
CA LEU A 61 -24.19 57.77 -33.57
C LEU A 61 -24.26 59.20 -33.03
N VAL A 62 -24.25 60.21 -33.91
CA VAL A 62 -24.41 61.63 -33.55
C VAL A 62 -25.80 61.90 -32.94
N PHE A 63 -26.85 61.34 -33.52
CA PHE A 63 -28.21 61.45 -32.99
C PHE A 63 -28.33 60.78 -31.61
N GLY A 64 -27.79 59.58 -31.45
CA GLY A 64 -27.71 58.89 -30.18
C GLY A 64 -26.94 59.71 -29.13
N TRP A 65 -25.84 60.36 -29.50
CA TRP A 65 -25.08 61.25 -28.60
C TRP A 65 -25.88 62.47 -28.14
N LYS A 66 -26.67 63.09 -29.02
CA LYS A 66 -27.57 64.19 -28.63
C LYS A 66 -28.69 63.73 -27.70
N GLN A 67 -29.20 62.52 -27.89
CA GLN A 67 -30.34 61.98 -27.12
C GLN A 67 -29.94 61.41 -25.75
N ARG A 68 -28.64 61.36 -25.40
CA ARG A 68 -28.11 60.69 -24.20
C ARG A 68 -28.74 61.19 -22.88
N GLU A 69 -29.07 62.48 -22.79
CA GLU A 69 -29.63 63.09 -21.56
C GLU A 69 -31.15 62.92 -21.46
N GLN A 70 -31.83 62.83 -22.60
CA GLN A 70 -33.30 62.77 -22.65
C GLN A 70 -33.85 61.34 -22.66
N ARG A 71 -33.17 60.39 -23.32
CA ARG A 71 -33.58 58.97 -23.42
C ARG A 71 -32.37 58.04 -23.34
N PRO A 72 -31.80 57.82 -22.14
CA PRO A 72 -30.51 57.13 -21.98
C PRO A 72 -30.52 55.69 -22.51
N GLY A 73 -31.57 54.91 -22.26
CA GLY A 73 -31.66 53.52 -22.74
C GLY A 73 -31.74 53.41 -24.27
N PHE A 74 -32.47 54.32 -24.92
CA PHE A 74 -32.58 54.37 -26.38
C PHE A 74 -31.27 54.85 -27.02
N ALA A 75 -30.63 55.88 -26.45
CA ALA A 75 -29.35 56.40 -26.91
C ALA A 75 -28.25 55.33 -26.87
N LEU A 76 -28.16 54.56 -25.78
CA LEU A 76 -27.19 53.47 -25.64
C LEU A 76 -27.41 52.35 -26.65
N ALA A 77 -28.66 51.94 -26.88
CA ALA A 77 -28.99 50.92 -27.88
C ALA A 77 -28.67 51.40 -29.30
N LEU A 78 -29.00 52.65 -29.63
CA LEU A 78 -28.73 53.23 -30.94
C LEU A 78 -27.23 53.41 -31.20
N GLN A 79 -26.47 53.88 -30.21
CA GLN A 79 -25.01 54.02 -30.33
C GLN A 79 -24.31 52.66 -30.45
N GLY A 80 -24.69 51.68 -29.63
CA GLY A 80 -24.17 50.32 -29.73
C GLY A 80 -24.49 49.69 -31.09
N GLY A 81 -25.72 49.86 -31.59
CA GLY A 81 -26.15 49.41 -32.92
C GLY A 81 -25.42 50.13 -34.07
N ALA A 82 -25.20 51.44 -33.95
CA ALA A 82 -24.47 52.24 -34.94
C ALA A 82 -23.01 51.78 -35.07
N ILE A 83 -22.30 51.62 -33.95
CA ILE A 83 -20.91 51.15 -33.98
C ILE A 83 -20.84 49.68 -34.42
N GLY A 84 -21.76 48.83 -33.99
CA GLY A 84 -21.88 47.45 -34.47
C GLY A 84 -22.11 47.38 -35.98
N GLY A 85 -22.97 48.26 -36.51
CA GLY A 85 -23.19 48.42 -37.95
C GLY A 85 -21.93 48.83 -38.69
N LEU A 86 -21.18 49.82 -38.18
CA LEU A 86 -19.89 50.23 -38.76
C LEU A 86 -18.87 49.09 -38.75
N LEU A 87 -18.79 48.31 -37.68
CA LEU A 87 -17.91 47.13 -37.61
C LEU A 87 -18.28 46.06 -38.64
N LEU A 88 -19.58 45.77 -38.81
CA LEU A 88 -20.05 44.85 -39.85
C LEU A 88 -19.76 45.36 -41.27
N THR A 89 -19.86 46.68 -41.50
CA THR A 89 -19.51 47.30 -42.78
C THR A 89 -18.01 47.14 -43.07
N VAL A 90 -17.13 47.37 -42.08
CA VAL A 90 -15.69 47.16 -42.21
C VAL A 90 -15.37 45.70 -42.51
N PHE A 91 -16.02 44.77 -41.80
CA PHE A 91 -15.86 43.33 -42.05
C PHE A 91 -16.31 42.93 -43.45
N ALA A 92 -17.45 43.44 -43.93
CA ALA A 92 -17.95 43.16 -45.27
C ALA A 92 -17.02 43.73 -46.35
N ALA A 93 -16.55 44.97 -46.17
CA ALA A 93 -15.60 45.61 -47.07
C ALA A 93 -14.30 44.80 -47.22
N PHE A 94 -13.79 44.24 -46.13
CA PHE A 94 -12.61 43.39 -46.14
C PHE A 94 -12.89 41.98 -46.71
N LYS A 95 -13.78 41.21 -46.08
CA LYS A 95 -13.89 39.75 -46.32
C LYS A 95 -14.81 39.37 -47.48
N LEU A 96 -15.87 40.13 -47.71
CA LEU A 96 -16.87 39.80 -48.74
C LEU A 96 -16.57 40.47 -50.07
N TYR A 97 -15.98 41.66 -50.05
CA TYR A 97 -15.80 42.46 -51.26
C TYR A 97 -14.34 42.81 -51.58
N ALA A 98 -13.38 42.50 -50.70
CA ALA A 98 -11.95 42.78 -50.89
C ALA A 98 -11.62 44.26 -51.23
N LEU A 99 -12.44 45.20 -50.72
CA LEU A 99 -12.23 46.65 -50.88
C LEU A 99 -11.16 47.21 -49.93
N LEU A 100 -10.95 46.56 -48.79
CA LEU A 100 -9.98 46.96 -47.78
C LEU A 100 -8.96 45.85 -47.60
N ASP A 101 -7.70 46.22 -47.41
CA ASP A 101 -6.67 45.31 -46.91
C ASP A 101 -6.82 45.05 -45.41
N ALA A 102 -6.21 43.98 -44.91
CA ALA A 102 -6.31 43.55 -43.51
C ALA A 102 -5.84 44.62 -42.51
N GLY A 103 -4.78 45.37 -42.84
CA GLY A 103 -4.22 46.41 -41.98
C GLY A 103 -5.20 47.56 -41.69
N PRO A 104 -5.69 48.27 -42.73
CA PRO A 104 -6.70 49.33 -42.58
C PRO A 104 -8.00 48.85 -41.92
N ALA A 105 -8.50 47.66 -42.29
CA ALA A 105 -9.70 47.09 -41.69
C ALA A 105 -9.55 46.90 -40.18
N LEU A 106 -8.42 46.32 -39.74
CA LEU A 106 -8.11 46.12 -38.33
C LEU A 106 -7.92 47.45 -37.60
N GLY A 107 -7.23 48.43 -38.21
CA GLY A 107 -7.06 49.77 -37.65
C GLY A 107 -8.38 50.51 -37.40
N ILE A 108 -9.30 50.48 -38.37
CA ILE A 108 -10.63 51.10 -38.23
C ILE A 108 -11.44 50.39 -37.14
N SER A 109 -11.39 49.05 -37.07
CA SER A 109 -12.04 48.29 -35.99
C SER A 109 -11.53 48.70 -34.61
N VAL A 110 -10.21 48.86 -34.41
CA VAL A 110 -9.63 49.34 -33.14
C VAL A 110 -10.22 50.69 -32.74
N VAL A 111 -10.29 51.64 -33.66
CA VAL A 111 -10.82 52.99 -33.38
C VAL A 111 -12.30 52.93 -32.99
N LEU A 112 -13.10 52.14 -33.70
CA LEU A 112 -14.53 51.98 -33.40
C LEU A 112 -14.77 51.32 -32.04
N ILE A 113 -14.00 50.28 -31.71
CA ILE A 113 -14.08 49.58 -30.42
C ILE A 113 -13.60 50.48 -29.27
N ALA A 114 -12.50 51.21 -29.46
CA ALA A 114 -12.01 52.19 -28.49
C ALA A 114 -13.05 53.29 -28.26
N GLY A 115 -13.68 53.80 -29.32
CA GLY A 115 -14.79 54.76 -29.24
C GLY A 115 -15.97 54.21 -28.45
N MET A 116 -16.34 52.94 -28.68
CA MET A 116 -17.39 52.27 -27.90
C MET A 116 -17.02 52.19 -26.41
N CYS A 117 -15.79 51.81 -26.08
CA CYS A 117 -15.30 51.76 -24.71
C CYS A 117 -15.30 53.14 -24.01
N VAL A 118 -14.88 54.20 -24.71
CA VAL A 118 -14.93 55.58 -24.19
C VAL A 118 -16.36 56.01 -23.93
N LEU A 119 -17.28 55.75 -24.88
CA LEU A 119 -18.71 56.05 -24.69
C LEU A 119 -19.31 55.28 -23.51
N ALA A 120 -18.86 54.05 -23.26
CA ALA A 120 -19.32 53.24 -22.13
C ALA A 120 -18.89 53.85 -20.78
N VAL A 121 -17.65 54.35 -20.69
CA VAL A 121 -17.13 55.02 -19.48
C VAL A 121 -17.83 56.36 -19.25
N LEU A 122 -17.97 57.17 -20.31
CA LEU A 122 -18.62 58.49 -20.23
C LEU A 122 -20.10 58.41 -19.85
N GLN A 123 -20.79 57.35 -20.25
CA GLN A 123 -22.23 57.16 -20.01
C GLN A 123 -22.54 56.13 -18.90
N ASP A 124 -21.53 55.65 -18.17
CA ASP A 124 -21.66 54.68 -17.07
C ASP A 124 -22.45 53.41 -17.45
N SER A 125 -22.25 52.91 -18.68
CA SER A 125 -23.03 51.81 -19.23
C SER A 125 -22.25 50.50 -19.29
N ARG A 126 -22.58 49.58 -18.38
CA ARG A 126 -22.01 48.23 -18.35
C ARG A 126 -22.32 47.44 -19.61
N THR A 127 -23.52 47.59 -20.16
CA THR A 127 -23.97 46.86 -21.36
C THR A 127 -23.14 47.25 -22.58
N LEU A 128 -22.87 48.54 -22.74
CA LEU A 128 -22.10 49.05 -23.88
C LEU A 128 -20.62 48.64 -23.76
N ALA A 129 -20.07 48.60 -22.54
CA ALA A 129 -18.73 48.06 -22.29
C ALA A 129 -18.62 46.56 -22.60
N VAL A 130 -19.60 45.75 -22.19
CA VAL A 130 -19.64 44.31 -22.48
C VAL A 130 -19.72 44.05 -23.98
N LEU A 131 -20.61 44.75 -24.70
CA LEU A 131 -20.71 44.64 -26.15
C LEU A 131 -19.42 45.08 -26.85
N GLY A 132 -18.79 46.16 -26.38
CA GLY A 132 -17.53 46.65 -26.94
C GLY A 132 -16.38 45.68 -26.75
N VAL A 133 -16.25 45.07 -25.57
CA VAL A 133 -15.21 44.06 -25.32
C VAL A 133 -15.49 42.77 -26.10
N LEU A 134 -16.75 42.31 -26.18
CA LEU A 134 -17.13 41.16 -27.00
C LEU A 134 -16.78 41.38 -28.47
N ALA A 135 -17.22 42.51 -29.04
CA ALA A 135 -16.89 42.89 -30.41
C ALA A 135 -15.37 43.02 -30.60
N GLY A 136 -14.68 43.59 -29.61
CA GLY A 136 -13.23 43.71 -29.55
C GLY A 136 -12.52 42.38 -29.71
N PHE A 137 -12.86 41.37 -28.91
CA PHE A 137 -12.20 40.07 -28.95
C PHE A 137 -12.57 39.24 -30.18
N LEU A 138 -13.80 39.39 -30.70
CA LEU A 138 -14.30 38.63 -31.85
C LEU A 138 -13.85 39.22 -33.21
N ALA A 139 -13.53 40.51 -33.28
CA ALA A 139 -13.19 41.17 -34.55
C ALA A 139 -12.02 40.50 -35.30
N PRO A 140 -10.88 40.15 -34.68
CA PRO A 140 -9.79 39.47 -35.37
C PRO A 140 -10.16 38.06 -35.87
N ILE A 141 -11.05 37.35 -35.17
CA ILE A 141 -11.52 36.02 -35.60
C ILE A 141 -12.30 36.15 -36.91
N GLY A 142 -13.10 37.21 -37.04
CA GLY A 142 -13.76 37.54 -38.30
C GLY A 142 -12.77 37.93 -39.39
N LEU A 143 -11.84 38.84 -39.08
CA LEU A 143 -10.89 39.45 -40.03
C LEU A 143 -9.65 38.59 -40.33
N SER A 144 -9.54 37.38 -39.77
CA SER A 144 -8.38 36.51 -39.97
C SER A 144 -8.23 36.07 -41.43
N THR A 145 -7.01 36.24 -41.97
CA THR A 145 -6.59 35.81 -43.31
C THR A 145 -6.02 34.39 -43.35
N GLY A 146 -5.87 33.72 -42.20
CA GLY A 146 -5.15 32.44 -42.11
C GLY A 146 -3.62 32.56 -42.28
N SER A 147 -3.07 33.79 -42.32
CA SER A 147 -1.64 34.07 -42.58
C SER A 147 -0.67 33.67 -41.47
N GLY A 148 -1.14 33.22 -40.31
CA GLY A 148 -0.29 32.77 -39.20
C GLY A 148 0.52 33.87 -38.49
N ASN A 149 0.13 35.15 -38.61
CA ASN A 149 0.80 36.25 -37.91
C ASN A 149 0.30 36.41 -36.47
N ASP A 150 0.86 35.61 -35.57
CA ASP A 150 0.43 35.54 -34.16
C ASP A 150 0.81 36.78 -33.35
N VAL A 151 1.93 37.44 -33.69
CA VAL A 151 2.40 38.66 -33.03
C VAL A 151 1.40 39.81 -33.23
N GLY A 152 0.87 39.95 -34.44
CA GLY A 152 -0.15 40.96 -34.73
C GLY A 152 -1.44 40.72 -33.94
N LEU A 153 -1.87 39.47 -33.85
CA LEU A 153 -3.06 39.07 -33.10
C LEU A 153 -2.91 39.35 -31.59
N PHE A 154 -1.80 38.94 -30.98
CA PHE A 154 -1.59 39.16 -29.55
C PHE A 154 -1.32 40.62 -29.20
N THR A 155 -0.70 41.39 -30.11
CA THR A 155 -0.53 42.84 -29.93
C THR A 155 -1.87 43.55 -29.92
N TYR A 156 -2.79 43.17 -30.83
CA TYR A 156 -4.15 43.68 -30.84
C TYR A 156 -4.87 43.36 -29.50
N TYR A 157 -4.77 42.12 -29.02
CA TYR A 157 -5.34 41.76 -27.72
C TYR A 157 -4.65 42.46 -26.54
N ALA A 158 -3.37 42.78 -26.62
CA ALA A 158 -2.66 43.58 -25.62
C ALA A 158 -3.21 45.01 -25.53
N ILE A 159 -3.48 45.65 -26.67
CA ILE A 159 -4.11 46.97 -26.71
C ILE A 159 -5.52 46.92 -26.11
N LEU A 160 -6.31 45.90 -26.48
CA LEU A 160 -7.66 45.73 -25.95
C LEU A 160 -7.65 45.50 -24.42
N ASN A 161 -6.74 44.64 -23.94
CA ASN A 161 -6.55 44.38 -22.51
C ASN A 161 -6.05 45.62 -21.75
N ALA A 162 -5.14 46.42 -22.33
CA ALA A 162 -4.73 47.70 -21.74
C ALA A 162 -5.92 48.65 -21.58
N GLY A 163 -6.85 48.65 -22.56
CA GLY A 163 -8.13 49.37 -22.45
C GLY A 163 -8.99 48.86 -21.29
N ILE A 164 -9.11 47.54 -21.11
CA ILE A 164 -9.83 46.94 -19.98
C ILE A 164 -9.19 47.33 -18.65
N VAL A 165 -7.86 47.29 -18.53
CA VAL A 165 -7.13 47.72 -17.33
C VAL A 165 -7.35 49.22 -17.05
N ALA A 166 -7.33 50.08 -18.08
CA ALA A 166 -7.61 51.51 -17.93
C ALA A 166 -9.05 51.77 -17.46
N ILE A 167 -10.03 51.04 -18.01
CA ILE A 167 -11.43 51.11 -17.55
C ILE A 167 -11.53 50.57 -16.12
N ALA A 168 -10.88 49.45 -15.81
CA ALA A 168 -10.87 48.86 -14.47
C ALA A 168 -10.22 49.79 -13.45
N TRP A 169 -9.24 50.60 -13.88
CA TRP A 169 -8.72 51.68 -13.06
C TRP A 169 -9.86 52.66 -12.78
N LEU A 170 -10.56 53.21 -13.78
CA LEU A 170 -11.61 54.20 -13.54
C LEU A 170 -12.85 53.66 -12.81
N ARG A 171 -13.36 52.47 -13.19
CA ARG A 171 -14.63 51.86 -12.76
C ARG A 171 -14.47 50.35 -12.50
N PRO A 172 -14.82 49.83 -11.30
CA PRO A 172 -14.57 48.42 -10.93
C PRO A 172 -15.68 47.48 -11.43
N TRP A 173 -15.92 47.40 -12.74
CA TRP A 173 -16.91 46.47 -13.31
C TRP A 173 -16.36 45.05 -13.43
N ARG A 174 -16.64 44.21 -12.43
CA ARG A 174 -16.25 42.79 -12.37
C ARG A 174 -16.48 42.00 -13.67
N VAL A 175 -17.66 42.16 -14.28
CA VAL A 175 -18.03 41.44 -15.51
C VAL A 175 -17.06 41.74 -16.65
N LEU A 176 -16.56 42.97 -16.76
CA LEU A 176 -15.63 43.37 -17.81
C LEU A 176 -14.29 42.64 -17.66
N ASN A 177 -13.77 42.57 -16.43
CA ASN A 177 -12.50 41.93 -16.13
C ASN A 177 -12.56 40.42 -16.35
N LEU A 178 -13.64 39.77 -15.93
CA LEU A 178 -13.85 38.34 -16.16
C LEU A 178 -14.01 38.00 -17.63
N LEU A 179 -14.71 38.85 -18.38
CA LEU A 179 -14.93 38.64 -19.82
C LEU A 179 -13.62 38.84 -20.58
N GLY A 180 -12.87 39.90 -20.29
CA GLY A 180 -11.51 40.07 -20.81
C GLY A 180 -10.61 38.88 -20.51
N PHE A 181 -10.62 38.42 -19.25
CA PHE A 181 -9.83 37.28 -18.81
C PHE A 181 -10.19 36.03 -19.61
N ALA A 182 -11.48 35.71 -19.68
CA ALA A 182 -11.98 34.53 -20.37
C ALA A 182 -11.65 34.53 -21.87
N PHE A 183 -11.80 35.66 -22.57
CA PHE A 183 -11.44 35.72 -23.99
C PHE A 183 -9.93 35.72 -24.20
N THR A 184 -9.15 36.46 -23.42
CA THR A 184 -7.69 36.51 -23.59
C THR A 184 -7.05 35.14 -23.39
N PHE A 185 -7.34 34.50 -22.25
CA PHE A 185 -6.79 33.18 -21.97
C PHE A 185 -7.49 32.07 -22.76
N GLY A 186 -8.81 32.17 -23.02
CA GLY A 186 -9.53 31.18 -23.82
C GLY A 186 -9.05 31.14 -25.27
N ILE A 187 -8.87 32.30 -25.90
CA ILE A 187 -8.28 32.39 -27.25
C ILE A 187 -6.82 31.93 -27.22
N GLY A 188 -6.06 32.32 -26.19
CA GLY A 188 -4.69 31.83 -25.98
C GLY A 188 -4.59 30.30 -25.89
N ILE A 189 -5.50 29.64 -25.16
CA ILE A 189 -5.58 28.17 -25.05
C ILE A 189 -5.92 27.54 -26.41
N VAL A 190 -6.94 28.04 -27.10
CA VAL A 190 -7.37 27.50 -28.41
C VAL A 190 -6.25 27.66 -29.44
N TRP A 191 -5.62 28.83 -29.49
CA TRP A 191 -4.47 29.07 -30.37
C TRP A 191 -3.28 28.18 -29.99
N GLY A 192 -2.99 28.07 -28.69
CA GLY A 192 -1.92 27.23 -28.16
C GLY A 192 -2.08 25.76 -28.55
N ALA A 193 -3.29 25.21 -28.43
CA ALA A 193 -3.57 23.82 -28.78
C ALA A 193 -3.55 23.54 -30.29
N LEU A 194 -3.84 24.53 -31.13
CA LEU A 194 -4.02 24.32 -32.58
C LEU A 194 -2.85 24.79 -33.44
N GLN A 195 -2.06 25.77 -33.00
CA GLN A 195 -1.07 26.47 -33.84
C GLN A 195 0.29 26.72 -33.19
N TYR A 196 0.47 26.36 -31.91
CA TYR A 196 1.76 26.55 -31.24
C TYR A 196 2.82 25.58 -31.76
N THR A 197 4.04 26.10 -31.89
CA THR A 197 5.25 25.31 -32.14
C THR A 197 6.38 25.91 -31.28
N PRO A 198 7.36 25.11 -30.83
CA PRO A 198 8.46 25.60 -29.99
C PRO A 198 9.23 26.79 -30.59
N ALA A 199 9.27 26.91 -31.93
CA ALA A 199 9.89 28.04 -32.63
C ALA A 199 9.22 29.40 -32.33
N LYS A 200 7.94 29.41 -31.94
CA LYS A 200 7.18 30.63 -31.61
C LYS A 200 7.32 31.07 -30.15
N PHE A 201 8.04 30.32 -29.32
CA PHE A 201 8.20 30.60 -27.89
C PHE A 201 8.63 32.05 -27.62
N ALA A 202 9.68 32.53 -28.28
CA ALA A 202 10.21 33.88 -28.11
C ALA A 202 9.20 34.99 -28.44
N THR A 203 8.25 34.71 -29.34
CA THR A 203 7.18 35.65 -29.71
C THR A 203 5.95 35.55 -28.82
N THR A 204 5.66 34.39 -28.22
CA THR A 204 4.46 34.14 -27.41
C THR A 204 4.66 34.49 -25.94
N GLU A 205 5.82 34.14 -25.38
CA GLU A 205 6.16 34.32 -23.96
C GLU A 205 5.97 35.77 -23.46
N PRO A 206 6.43 36.83 -24.18
CA PRO A 206 6.25 38.21 -23.72
C PRO A 206 4.78 38.60 -23.58
N PHE A 207 3.89 38.08 -24.45
CA PHE A 207 2.46 38.35 -24.37
C PHE A 207 1.80 37.63 -23.19
N LEU A 208 2.19 36.38 -22.92
CA LEU A 208 1.69 35.65 -21.76
C LEU A 208 2.06 36.36 -20.45
N LEU A 209 3.32 36.80 -20.33
CA LEU A 209 3.79 37.59 -19.19
C LEU A 209 3.06 38.93 -19.07
N LEU A 210 2.82 39.61 -20.19
CA LEU A 210 2.08 40.87 -20.23
C LEU A 210 0.63 40.69 -19.75
N PHE A 211 -0.08 39.67 -20.27
CA PHE A 211 -1.45 39.38 -19.86
C PHE A 211 -1.51 38.96 -18.39
N PHE A 212 -0.59 38.12 -17.94
CA PHE A 212 -0.45 37.77 -16.53
C PHE A 212 -0.28 39.02 -15.65
N ALA A 213 0.64 39.92 -16.00
CA ALA A 213 0.85 41.16 -15.27
C ALA A 213 -0.39 42.06 -15.24
N MET A 214 -1.09 42.21 -16.37
CA MET A 214 -2.33 42.99 -16.46
C MET A 214 -3.42 42.45 -15.52
N TYR A 215 -3.65 41.13 -15.52
CA TYR A 215 -4.71 40.52 -14.71
C TYR A 215 -4.36 40.38 -13.22
N VAL A 216 -3.07 40.29 -12.86
CA VAL A 216 -2.61 40.42 -11.47
C VAL A 216 -2.73 41.87 -10.96
N ALA A 217 -2.51 42.87 -11.82
CA ALA A 217 -2.61 44.27 -11.44
C ALA A 217 -4.04 44.71 -11.08
N ILE A 218 -5.06 44.15 -11.74
CA ILE A 218 -6.47 44.57 -11.55
C ILE A 218 -6.93 44.45 -10.07
N PRO A 219 -6.86 43.28 -9.40
CA PRO A 219 -7.24 43.17 -7.99
C PRO A 219 -6.43 44.08 -7.06
N VAL A 220 -5.14 44.28 -7.38
CA VAL A 220 -4.24 45.14 -6.60
C VAL A 220 -4.61 46.62 -6.71
N LEU A 221 -4.96 47.08 -7.92
CA LEU A 221 -5.42 48.45 -8.19
C LEU A 221 -6.74 48.74 -7.47
N HIS A 222 -7.68 47.79 -7.48
CA HIS A 222 -8.95 47.92 -6.76
C HIS A 222 -8.76 47.98 -5.24
N ALA A 223 -7.89 47.14 -4.69
CA ALA A 223 -7.59 47.13 -3.27
C ALA A 223 -6.93 48.44 -2.77
N ARG A 224 -6.18 49.14 -3.63
CA ARG A 224 -5.56 50.44 -3.30
C ARG A 224 -6.56 51.60 -3.21
N ARG A 225 -7.68 51.56 -3.92
CA ARG A 225 -8.63 52.69 -4.00
C ARG A 225 -9.50 52.86 -2.76
N GLY A 226 -9.59 51.85 -1.88
CA GLY A 226 -10.21 52.00 -0.56
C GLY A 226 -11.74 52.10 -0.55
N ASP A 227 -12.43 51.79 -1.65
CA ASP A 227 -13.89 51.73 -1.65
C ASP A 227 -14.36 50.53 -0.82
N GLY A 228 -14.90 50.77 0.37
CA GLY A 228 -15.37 49.76 1.33
C GLY A 228 -16.41 48.75 0.83
N SER A 229 -16.82 48.84 -0.45
CA SER A 229 -17.57 47.83 -1.20
C SER A 229 -16.71 46.66 -1.69
N ALA A 230 -15.43 46.90 -2.03
CA ALA A 230 -14.50 45.89 -2.53
C ALA A 230 -14.02 44.90 -1.45
N GLY A 231 -14.23 45.22 -0.18
CA GLY A 231 -13.86 44.37 0.96
C GLY A 231 -14.79 43.18 1.20
N LYS A 232 -16.00 43.13 0.60
CA LYS A 232 -16.95 42.03 0.85
C LYS A 232 -16.89 40.88 -0.16
N VAL A 233 -16.30 41.08 -1.34
CA VAL A 233 -16.11 40.01 -2.34
C VAL A 233 -14.78 40.23 -3.05
N ILE A 234 -13.70 39.64 -2.54
CA ILE A 234 -12.50 39.44 -3.34
C ILE A 234 -12.92 38.60 -4.55
N ASP A 235 -12.57 39.04 -5.76
CA ASP A 235 -12.86 38.29 -6.97
C ASP A 235 -11.92 37.08 -7.05
N GLY A 236 -12.25 36.03 -6.28
CA GLY A 236 -11.45 34.82 -6.16
C GLY A 236 -11.18 34.17 -7.52
N SER A 237 -12.10 34.35 -8.47
CA SER A 237 -11.97 33.89 -9.87
C SER A 237 -10.72 34.46 -10.54
N LEU A 238 -10.49 35.77 -10.43
CA LEU A 238 -9.31 36.43 -11.02
C LEU A 238 -8.07 36.19 -10.17
N LEU A 239 -8.20 36.24 -8.85
CA LEU A 239 -7.07 36.09 -7.93
C LEU A 239 -6.41 34.71 -8.03
N PHE A 240 -7.19 33.64 -8.07
CA PHE A 240 -6.69 32.27 -8.19
C PHE A 240 -6.63 31.78 -9.64
N GLY A 241 -7.55 32.24 -10.50
CA GLY A 241 -7.61 31.80 -11.90
C GLY A 241 -6.46 32.34 -12.76
N THR A 242 -6.04 33.59 -12.55
CA THR A 242 -4.92 34.18 -13.31
C THR A 242 -3.62 33.40 -13.17
N PRO A 243 -3.10 33.15 -11.95
CA PRO A 243 -1.88 32.38 -11.82
C PRO A 243 -2.05 30.92 -12.27
N LEU A 244 -3.21 30.30 -12.03
CA LEU A 244 -3.42 28.90 -12.41
C LEU A 244 -3.42 28.72 -13.94
N VAL A 245 -4.16 29.56 -14.66
CA VAL A 245 -4.27 29.48 -16.12
C VAL A 245 -2.99 29.93 -16.80
N ALA A 246 -2.38 31.04 -16.34
CA ALA A 246 -1.12 31.51 -16.90
C ALA A 246 0.00 30.49 -16.68
N PHE A 247 0.09 29.88 -15.50
CA PHE A 247 1.08 28.85 -15.22
C PHE A 247 0.82 27.55 -15.99
N ALA A 248 -0.44 27.16 -16.19
CA ALA A 248 -0.78 26.01 -17.03
C ALA A 248 -0.38 26.24 -18.50
N LEU A 249 -0.59 27.45 -19.02
CA LEU A 249 -0.10 27.84 -20.35
C LEU A 249 1.43 27.86 -20.40
N GLN A 250 2.10 28.38 -19.38
CA GLN A 250 3.55 28.34 -19.26
C GLN A 250 4.08 26.90 -19.31
N ALA A 251 3.42 25.98 -18.59
CA ALA A 251 3.77 24.56 -18.58
C ALA A 251 3.59 23.92 -19.97
N GLY A 252 2.56 24.31 -20.73
CA GLY A 252 2.39 23.89 -22.11
C GLY A 252 3.43 24.50 -23.08
N LEU A 253 3.87 25.73 -22.84
CA LEU A 253 4.92 26.37 -23.66
C LEU A 253 6.29 25.71 -23.45
N LEU A 254 6.57 25.29 -22.21
CA LEU A 254 7.81 24.64 -21.77
C LEU A 254 7.69 23.10 -21.72
N GLU A 255 6.76 22.51 -22.47
CA GLU A 255 6.51 21.07 -22.45
C GLU A 255 7.79 20.30 -22.79
N GLY A 256 8.29 19.51 -21.82
CA GLY A 256 9.55 18.76 -21.90
C GLY A 256 10.69 19.32 -21.01
N ASP A 257 10.65 20.60 -20.64
CA ASP A 257 11.73 21.28 -19.90
C ASP A 257 11.36 21.56 -18.43
N GLN A 258 11.63 20.57 -17.57
CA GLN A 258 11.27 20.58 -16.14
C GLN A 258 11.93 21.72 -15.34
N LEU A 259 13.24 21.92 -15.53
CA LEU A 259 14.00 22.91 -14.74
C LEU A 259 13.58 24.37 -15.05
N PRO A 260 13.45 24.80 -16.31
CA PRO A 260 12.89 26.12 -16.63
C PRO A 260 11.49 26.34 -16.06
N LEU A 261 10.60 25.35 -16.15
CA LEU A 261 9.25 25.46 -15.62
C LEU A 261 9.23 25.61 -14.09
N ALA A 262 10.14 24.93 -13.39
CA ALA A 262 10.32 25.10 -11.96
C ALA A 262 10.85 26.48 -11.58
N LEU A 263 11.81 27.00 -12.34
CA LEU A 263 12.29 28.38 -12.18
C LEU A 263 11.14 29.39 -12.39
N CYS A 264 10.27 29.17 -13.37
CA CYS A 264 9.05 29.97 -13.55
C CYS A 264 8.16 29.92 -12.29
N ALA A 265 7.97 28.75 -11.68
CA ALA A 265 7.21 28.62 -10.44
C ALA A 265 7.85 29.39 -9.27
N VAL A 266 9.19 29.36 -9.15
CA VAL A 266 9.93 30.17 -8.15
C VAL A 266 9.77 31.66 -8.41
N VAL A 267 9.88 32.10 -9.67
CA VAL A 267 9.69 33.51 -10.04
C VAL A 267 8.27 33.97 -9.71
N VAL A 268 7.26 33.17 -10.05
CA VAL A 268 5.85 33.46 -9.69
C VAL A 268 5.69 33.53 -8.17
N ALA A 269 6.27 32.58 -7.42
CA ALA A 269 6.26 32.59 -5.96
C ALA A 269 6.91 33.86 -5.38
N ALA A 270 8.04 34.30 -5.94
CA ALA A 270 8.74 35.52 -5.53
C ALA A 270 7.92 36.78 -5.82
N VAL A 271 7.25 36.86 -6.98
CA VAL A 271 6.34 37.96 -7.34
C VAL A 271 5.17 38.03 -6.35
N TYR A 272 4.52 36.90 -6.07
CA TYR A 272 3.41 36.84 -5.10
C TYR A 272 3.88 37.14 -3.67
N ALA A 273 5.08 36.70 -3.27
CA ALA A 273 5.66 37.03 -1.96
C ALA A 273 5.96 38.53 -1.83
N GLY A 274 6.51 39.14 -2.89
CA GLY A 274 6.72 40.59 -2.97
C GLY A 274 5.41 41.36 -2.81
N LEU A 275 4.37 40.99 -3.58
CA LEU A 275 3.03 41.57 -3.47
C LEU A 275 2.42 41.36 -2.08
N ALA A 276 2.53 40.17 -1.50
CA ALA A 276 2.05 39.87 -0.15
C ALA A 276 2.74 40.75 0.89
N SER A 277 4.07 40.84 0.85
CA SER A 277 4.87 41.65 1.79
C SER A 277 4.51 43.14 1.74
N TRP A 278 4.11 43.63 0.56
CA TRP A 278 3.71 45.01 0.36
C TRP A 278 2.25 45.26 0.77
N LEU A 279 1.32 44.36 0.44
CA LEU A 279 -0.11 44.46 0.79
C LEU A 279 -0.41 44.21 2.27
N LEU A 280 0.39 43.39 2.96
CA LEU A 280 0.23 43.11 4.40
C LEU A 280 0.55 44.32 5.29
N ARG A 281 1.25 45.35 4.76
CA ARG A 281 1.63 46.56 5.52
C ARG A 281 0.44 47.47 5.86
N ARG A 282 -0.70 47.34 5.18
CA ARG A 282 -1.88 48.20 5.38
C ARG A 282 -3.10 47.35 5.78
N ALA A 283 -3.82 47.79 6.81
CA ALA A 283 -5.05 47.14 7.28
C ALA A 283 -6.10 46.86 6.19
N PRO A 284 -6.46 47.79 5.28
CA PRO A 284 -7.50 47.55 4.27
C PRO A 284 -7.13 46.50 3.21
N THR A 285 -5.84 46.22 3.01
CA THR A 285 -5.35 45.28 1.98
C THR A 285 -4.87 43.94 2.57
N ARG A 286 -5.01 43.76 3.89
CA ARG A 286 -4.42 42.62 4.62
C ARG A 286 -4.97 41.27 4.16
N LEU A 287 -6.28 41.17 3.89
CA LEU A 287 -6.91 39.93 3.41
C LEU A 287 -6.37 39.53 2.03
N LEU A 288 -6.22 40.50 1.11
CA LEU A 288 -5.62 40.25 -0.20
C LEU A 288 -4.15 39.86 -0.08
N GLY A 289 -3.42 40.48 0.83
CA GLY A 289 -2.02 40.13 1.14
C GLY A 289 -1.86 38.71 1.69
N GLN A 290 -2.78 38.24 2.55
CA GLN A 290 -2.80 36.86 3.02
C GLN A 290 -3.05 35.86 1.89
N ALA A 291 -3.98 36.17 0.98
CA ALA A 291 -4.24 35.32 -0.18
C ALA A 291 -3.03 35.25 -1.15
N HIS A 292 -2.34 36.37 -1.37
CA HIS A 292 -1.09 36.37 -2.14
C HIS A 292 0.03 35.60 -1.44
N ALA A 293 0.12 35.67 -0.11
CA ALA A 293 1.08 34.87 0.65
C ALA A 293 0.81 33.37 0.49
N MET A 294 -0.47 32.97 0.48
CA MET A 294 -0.87 31.58 0.26
C MET A 294 -0.52 31.11 -1.16
N LEU A 295 -0.74 31.94 -2.18
CA LEU A 295 -0.30 31.66 -3.55
C LEU A 295 1.22 31.54 -3.65
N ALA A 296 1.96 32.45 -3.01
CA ALA A 296 3.43 32.41 -2.98
C ALA A 296 3.95 31.09 -2.40
N VAL A 297 3.42 30.67 -1.26
CA VAL A 297 3.76 29.38 -0.64
C VAL A 297 3.36 28.23 -1.56
N GLY A 298 2.16 28.27 -2.16
CA GLY A 298 1.69 27.23 -3.07
C GLY A 298 2.60 27.03 -4.28
N PHE A 299 3.01 28.11 -4.96
CA PHE A 299 3.95 28.04 -6.09
C PHE A 299 5.38 27.67 -5.66
N ALA A 300 5.84 28.12 -4.49
CA ALA A 300 7.14 27.71 -3.94
C ALA A 300 7.18 26.21 -3.67
N THR A 301 6.10 25.64 -3.10
CA THR A 301 5.98 24.20 -2.90
C THR A 301 5.86 23.46 -4.23
N LEU A 302 5.12 23.99 -5.21
CA LEU A 302 4.97 23.40 -6.56
C LEU A 302 6.28 23.40 -7.36
N ALA A 303 7.17 24.37 -7.13
CA ALA A 303 8.47 24.43 -7.80
C ALA A 303 9.34 23.20 -7.51
N ILE A 304 9.17 22.57 -6.34
CA ILE A 304 9.97 21.40 -5.93
C ILE A 304 9.62 20.16 -6.79
N PRO A 305 8.35 19.74 -6.92
CA PRO A 305 7.92 18.73 -7.88
C PRO A 305 8.32 18.97 -9.33
N LEU A 306 8.42 20.24 -9.73
CA LEU A 306 8.75 20.59 -11.10
C LEU A 306 10.26 20.59 -11.35
N ALA A 307 11.07 21.00 -10.37
CA ALA A 307 12.53 21.04 -10.52
C ALA A 307 13.17 19.67 -10.37
N LEU A 308 12.57 18.83 -9.53
CA LEU A 308 13.15 17.57 -9.09
C LEU A 308 12.39 16.40 -9.71
N SER A 309 13.10 15.30 -9.96
CA SER A 309 12.45 14.04 -10.33
C SER A 309 11.42 13.62 -9.27
N ALA A 310 10.37 12.90 -9.66
CA ALA A 310 9.31 12.44 -8.76
C ALA A 310 9.84 11.76 -7.46
N ARG A 311 10.98 11.06 -7.55
CA ARG A 311 11.70 10.43 -6.42
C ARG A 311 12.30 11.46 -5.45
N ALA A 312 12.93 12.50 -5.99
CA ALA A 312 13.49 13.59 -5.19
C ALA A 312 12.39 14.48 -4.59
N THR A 313 11.29 14.71 -5.31
CA THR A 313 10.08 15.36 -4.77
C THR A 313 9.49 14.57 -3.59
N ALA A 314 9.34 13.25 -3.75
CA ALA A 314 8.85 12.38 -2.69
C ALA A 314 9.72 12.47 -1.44
N SER A 315 11.04 12.55 -1.62
CA SER A 315 12.01 12.72 -0.52
C SER A 315 11.76 14.02 0.25
N VAL A 316 11.55 15.14 -0.47
CA VAL A 316 11.24 16.43 0.16
C VAL A 316 9.90 16.39 0.89
N PHE A 317 8.85 15.84 0.27
CA PHE A 317 7.54 15.72 0.90
C PHE A 317 7.54 14.81 2.12
N ALA A 318 8.33 13.74 2.13
CA ALA A 318 8.49 12.87 3.29
C ALA A 318 9.09 13.64 4.49
N LEU A 319 10.15 14.42 4.24
CA LEU A 319 10.83 15.23 5.25
C LEU A 319 9.95 16.39 5.75
N GLU A 320 9.35 17.15 4.82
CA GLU A 320 8.45 18.25 5.15
C GLU A 320 7.20 17.74 5.89
N GLY A 321 6.66 16.61 5.47
CA GLY A 321 5.51 15.97 6.09
C GLY A 321 5.77 15.61 7.55
N VAL A 322 6.93 15.03 7.87
CA VAL A 322 7.35 14.76 9.25
C VAL A 322 7.51 16.05 10.06
N GLY A 323 8.10 17.08 9.45
CA GLY A 323 8.34 18.38 10.09
C GLY A 323 7.04 19.10 10.44
N LEU A 324 6.07 19.12 9.52
CA LEU A 324 4.75 19.72 9.75
C LEU A 324 3.93 18.94 10.78
N LEU A 325 4.03 17.60 10.77
CA LEU A 325 3.39 16.79 11.79
C LEU A 325 3.96 17.10 13.18
N TRP A 326 5.28 17.16 13.31
CA TRP A 326 5.96 17.55 14.55
C TRP A 326 5.54 18.93 15.04
N LEU A 327 5.55 19.92 14.13
CA LEU A 327 5.14 21.29 14.43
C LEU A 327 3.67 21.36 14.88
N GLY A 328 2.79 20.63 14.19
CA GLY A 328 1.37 20.56 14.49
C GLY A 328 1.09 19.91 15.83
N LEU A 329 1.84 18.88 16.22
CA LEU A 329 1.76 18.25 17.54
C LEU A 329 2.28 19.20 18.63
N ARG A 330 3.41 19.88 18.41
CA ARG A 330 3.99 20.88 19.33
C ARG A 330 3.07 22.06 19.59
N GLN A 331 2.41 22.57 18.55
CA GLN A 331 1.52 23.75 18.63
C GLN A 331 0.06 23.39 18.94
N GLN A 332 -0.27 22.10 19.08
CA GLN A 332 -1.64 21.58 19.18
C GLN A 332 -2.60 22.09 18.09
N ARG A 333 -2.08 22.27 16.86
CA ARG A 333 -2.87 22.71 15.70
C ARG A 333 -3.12 21.54 14.77
N ARG A 334 -4.39 21.31 14.40
CA ARG A 334 -4.80 20.21 13.52
C ARG A 334 -4.36 20.38 12.07
N ILE A 335 -4.33 21.62 11.56
CA ILE A 335 -4.03 21.89 10.14
C ILE A 335 -2.62 21.39 9.78
N PRO A 336 -1.52 21.75 10.48
CA PRO A 336 -0.20 21.22 10.16
C PRO A 336 -0.07 19.70 10.33
N GLN A 337 -0.83 19.10 11.27
CA GLN A 337 -0.85 17.64 11.43
C GLN A 337 -1.46 16.95 10.20
N ILE A 338 -2.61 17.44 9.73
CA ILE A 338 -3.29 16.89 8.53
C ILE A 338 -2.43 17.13 7.30
N SER A 339 -1.88 18.34 7.13
CA SER A 339 -0.96 18.65 6.03
C SER A 339 0.29 17.77 6.04
N GLY A 340 0.85 17.50 7.22
CA GLY A 340 2.01 16.62 7.37
C GLY A 340 1.73 15.18 6.93
N VAL A 341 0.58 14.63 7.32
CA VAL A 341 0.13 13.30 6.87
C VAL A 341 -0.17 13.29 5.37
N ALA A 342 -0.82 14.34 4.85
CA ALA A 342 -1.12 14.47 3.43
C ALA A 342 0.16 14.51 2.58
N LEU A 343 1.21 15.22 3.03
CA LEU A 343 2.51 15.23 2.36
C LEU A 343 3.18 13.86 2.36
N GLN A 344 3.08 13.07 3.44
CA GLN A 344 3.60 11.70 3.44
C GLN A 344 2.86 10.79 2.45
N LEU A 345 1.54 10.96 2.29
CA LEU A 345 0.78 10.24 1.27
C LEU A 345 1.17 10.70 -0.14
N LEU A 346 1.35 12.00 -0.36
CA LEU A 346 1.82 12.54 -1.63
C LEU A 346 3.25 12.06 -1.96
N ALA A 347 4.12 11.89 -0.96
CA ALA A 347 5.44 11.31 -1.15
C ALA A 347 5.35 9.86 -1.67
N ALA A 348 4.48 9.04 -1.07
CA ALA A 348 4.21 7.68 -1.54
C ALA A 348 3.66 7.65 -2.98
N VAL A 349 2.73 8.54 -3.29
CA VAL A 349 2.19 8.70 -4.65
C VAL A 349 3.30 9.13 -5.63
N GLY A 350 4.20 10.04 -5.22
CA GLY A 350 5.34 10.46 -6.02
C GLY A 350 6.29 9.30 -6.36
N VAL A 351 6.55 8.41 -5.39
CA VAL A 351 7.32 7.18 -5.64
C VAL A 351 6.59 6.23 -6.60
N ALA A 352 5.27 6.09 -6.48
CA ALA A 352 4.45 5.27 -7.36
C ALA A 352 4.41 5.79 -8.81
N PHE A 353 4.36 7.11 -9.01
CA PHE A 353 4.49 7.69 -10.35
C PHE A 353 5.93 7.61 -10.89
N GLY A 354 6.93 7.46 -10.01
CA GLY A 354 8.31 7.27 -10.39
C GLY A 354 8.66 5.88 -10.93
N VAL A 355 7.72 4.93 -11.00
CA VAL A 355 7.97 3.51 -11.32
C VAL A 355 8.68 3.30 -12.66
N ASP A 356 8.36 4.10 -13.68
CA ASP A 356 9.03 4.00 -14.99
C ASP A 356 10.53 4.32 -14.89
N ALA A 357 10.88 5.23 -13.99
CA ALA A 357 12.26 5.60 -13.73
C ALA A 357 13.04 4.52 -12.97
N TRP A 358 12.35 3.53 -12.38
CA TRP A 358 13.01 2.51 -11.57
C TRP A 358 13.95 1.72 -12.46
N ARG A 359 13.52 1.28 -13.65
CA ARG A 359 14.33 0.46 -14.58
C ARG A 359 15.72 1.02 -14.91
N TYR A 360 15.94 2.32 -14.74
CA TYR A 360 17.21 2.98 -15.02
C TYR A 360 18.20 3.00 -13.84
N ASP A 361 17.81 2.54 -12.65
CA ASP A 361 18.74 2.41 -11.53
C ASP A 361 19.77 1.30 -11.79
N ALA A 362 21.04 1.70 -11.87
CA ALA A 362 22.15 0.80 -12.20
C ALA A 362 22.92 0.30 -10.96
N VAL A 363 22.80 0.98 -9.83
CA VAL A 363 23.57 0.70 -8.61
C VAL A 363 22.64 0.33 -7.48
N ALA A 364 22.94 -0.77 -6.79
CA ALA A 364 22.22 -1.19 -5.59
C ALA A 364 22.48 -0.21 -4.43
N VAL A 365 21.45 0.01 -3.61
CA VAL A 365 21.36 0.88 -2.44
C VAL A 365 21.51 2.37 -2.77
N ALA A 366 22.58 2.77 -3.45
CA ALA A 366 22.88 4.16 -3.80
C ALA A 366 22.12 4.64 -5.05
N ASN A 367 20.84 4.26 -5.20
CA ASN A 367 19.97 4.78 -6.25
C ASN A 367 18.84 5.64 -5.68
N ALA A 368 18.26 6.46 -6.56
CA ALA A 368 17.23 7.43 -6.17
C ALA A 368 15.95 6.75 -5.68
N THR A 369 15.61 5.57 -6.18
CA THR A 369 14.41 4.83 -5.77
C THR A 369 14.55 4.38 -4.31
N CYS A 370 15.62 3.64 -4.01
CA CYS A 370 15.97 3.17 -2.68
C CYS A 370 16.06 4.33 -1.67
N MET A 371 16.77 5.42 -2.02
CA MET A 371 16.87 6.58 -1.13
C MET A 371 15.52 7.24 -0.85
N SER A 372 14.67 7.41 -1.88
CA SER A 372 13.35 8.02 -1.70
C SER A 372 12.42 7.14 -0.85
N THR A 373 12.41 5.83 -1.06
CA THR A 373 11.60 4.88 -0.26
C THR A 373 12.11 4.76 1.18
N LEU A 374 13.43 4.80 1.40
CA LEU A 374 14.03 4.81 2.73
C LEU A 374 13.69 6.09 3.50
N LEU A 375 13.66 7.24 2.82
CA LEU A 375 13.25 8.50 3.46
C LEU A 375 11.77 8.49 3.85
N ILE A 376 10.90 7.89 3.03
CA ILE A 376 9.49 7.67 3.41
C ILE A 376 9.41 6.74 4.62
N ALA A 377 10.14 5.62 4.62
CA ALA A 377 10.18 4.68 5.73
C ALA A 377 10.63 5.36 7.04
N LEU A 378 11.72 6.12 6.97
CA LEU A 378 12.26 6.89 8.09
C LEU A 378 11.26 7.94 8.58
N SER A 379 10.62 8.66 7.66
CA SER A 379 9.59 9.65 8.01
C SER A 379 8.40 8.98 8.72
N GLY A 380 7.98 7.79 8.30
CA GLY A 380 6.93 7.02 8.97
C GLY A 380 7.29 6.64 10.40
N TRP A 381 8.51 6.13 10.62
CA TRP A 381 8.99 5.79 11.97
C TRP A 381 9.16 7.01 12.88
N VAL A 382 9.68 8.13 12.35
CA VAL A 382 9.79 9.39 13.09
C VAL A 382 8.41 9.94 13.43
N SER A 383 7.45 9.90 12.50
CA SER A 383 6.05 10.25 12.76
C SER A 383 5.43 9.35 13.83
N ALA A 384 5.68 8.05 13.78
CA ALA A 384 5.21 7.11 14.80
C ALA A 384 5.74 7.49 16.19
N TRP A 385 7.02 7.89 16.27
CA TRP A 385 7.61 8.35 17.50
C TRP A 385 6.94 9.64 18.01
N PHE A 386 6.76 10.66 17.17
CA PHE A 386 6.10 11.91 17.59
C PHE A 386 4.65 11.70 18.03
N LEU A 387 3.88 10.89 17.28
CA LEU A 387 2.49 10.57 17.63
C LEU A 387 2.40 9.79 18.94
N ARG A 388 3.37 8.92 19.21
CA ARG A 388 3.43 8.17 20.47
C ARG A 388 3.73 9.09 21.65
N ASP A 389 4.75 9.95 21.53
CA ASP A 389 5.13 10.90 22.58
C ASP A 389 4.00 11.92 22.84
N ALA A 390 3.16 12.20 21.83
CA ALA A 390 1.95 13.02 21.95
C ALA A 390 0.71 12.28 22.52
N GLY A 391 0.83 10.99 22.89
CA GLY A 391 -0.29 10.24 23.50
C GLY A 391 -1.30 9.63 22.52
N HIS A 392 -0.93 9.46 21.24
CA HIS A 392 -1.80 8.87 20.20
C HIS A 392 -1.30 7.49 19.73
N PRO A 393 -1.42 6.43 20.55
CA PRO A 393 -0.80 5.12 20.27
C PRO A 393 -1.35 4.41 19.03
N ARG A 394 -2.64 4.61 18.69
CA ARG A 394 -3.24 4.01 17.49
C ARG A 394 -2.68 4.63 16.21
N CYS A 395 -2.60 5.95 16.14
CA CYS A 395 -2.01 6.65 15.01
C CYS A 395 -0.50 6.36 14.89
N ALA A 396 0.19 6.26 16.04
CA ALA A 396 1.59 5.85 16.08
C ALA A 396 1.81 4.44 15.50
N LEU A 397 0.92 3.49 15.80
CA LEU A 397 0.98 2.15 15.22
C LEU A 397 0.81 2.19 13.69
N VAL A 398 -0.15 2.97 13.18
CA VAL A 398 -0.35 3.13 11.72
C VAL A 398 0.88 3.73 11.05
N ALA A 399 1.46 4.79 11.62
CA ALA A 399 2.68 5.40 11.11
C ALA A 399 3.89 4.44 11.18
N TYR A 400 3.97 3.61 12.23
CA TYR A 400 5.01 2.59 12.36
C TYR A 400 4.87 1.50 11.29
N LEU A 401 3.65 0.99 11.08
CA LEU A 401 3.36 0.00 10.04
C LEU A 401 3.59 0.56 8.64
N TRP A 402 3.30 1.85 8.43
CA TRP A 402 3.64 2.57 7.21
C TRP A 402 5.15 2.59 6.98
N GLY A 403 5.93 3.01 7.99
CA GLY A 403 7.39 3.02 7.90
C GLY A 403 7.97 1.62 7.67
N LEU A 404 7.44 0.62 8.38
CA LEU A 404 7.84 -0.79 8.24
C LEU A 404 7.53 -1.30 6.82
N GLY A 405 6.32 -1.05 6.30
CA GLY A 405 5.90 -1.47 4.97
C GLY A 405 6.78 -0.88 3.87
N TRP A 406 7.10 0.42 3.95
CA TRP A 406 8.02 1.06 3.00
C TRP A 406 9.45 0.54 3.12
N SER A 407 9.93 0.24 4.33
CA SER A 407 11.26 -0.36 4.51
C SER A 407 11.35 -1.77 3.93
N THR A 408 10.33 -2.60 4.14
CA THR A 408 10.27 -3.97 3.60
C THR A 408 10.12 -3.95 2.10
N PHE A 409 9.29 -3.03 1.57
CA PHE A 409 9.15 -2.83 0.14
C PHE A 409 10.48 -2.44 -0.50
N CYS A 410 11.18 -1.47 0.09
CA CYS A 410 12.50 -1.05 -0.36
C CYS A 410 13.51 -2.20 -0.33
N GLY A 411 13.65 -2.90 0.80
CA GLY A 411 14.62 -3.97 0.95
C GLY A 411 14.37 -5.15 0.01
N VAL A 412 13.11 -5.59 -0.10
CA VAL A 412 12.73 -6.69 -0.99
C VAL A 412 12.93 -6.28 -2.45
N HIS A 413 12.48 -5.09 -2.85
CA HIS A 413 12.66 -4.62 -4.22
C HIS A 413 14.14 -4.55 -4.60
N GLU A 414 14.98 -4.04 -3.70
CA GLU A 414 16.41 -3.89 -3.97
C GLU A 414 17.11 -5.25 -4.11
N ILE A 415 16.77 -6.20 -3.24
CA ILE A 415 17.36 -7.53 -3.27
C ILE A 415 16.91 -8.28 -4.54
N LEU A 416 15.62 -8.34 -4.83
CA LEU A 416 15.11 -9.05 -6.01
C LEU A 416 15.58 -8.45 -7.34
N ARG A 417 15.97 -7.18 -7.33
CA ARG A 417 16.42 -6.49 -8.54
C ARG A 417 17.90 -6.68 -8.83
N PHE A 418 18.74 -6.61 -7.80
CA PHE A 418 20.20 -6.56 -7.95
C PHE A 418 20.89 -7.85 -7.53
N ALA A 419 20.24 -8.72 -6.76
CA ALA A 419 20.78 -10.02 -6.41
C ALA A 419 20.58 -11.03 -7.55
N ASP A 420 21.48 -11.99 -7.64
CA ASP A 420 21.28 -13.20 -8.44
C ASP A 420 20.21 -14.10 -7.79
N LEU A 421 19.44 -14.86 -8.59
CA LEU A 421 18.31 -15.68 -8.12
C LEU A 421 18.72 -16.65 -7.00
N CYS A 422 19.93 -17.20 -7.07
CA CYS A 422 20.45 -18.05 -6.02
C CYS A 422 20.66 -17.26 -4.72
N SER A 423 21.15 -16.02 -4.76
CA SER A 423 21.49 -15.25 -3.54
C SER A 423 20.30 -14.50 -2.91
N GLU A 424 19.17 -14.41 -3.60
CA GLU A 424 17.94 -13.74 -3.10
C GLU A 424 17.53 -14.18 -1.69
N PRO A 425 17.32 -15.48 -1.39
CA PRO A 425 16.85 -15.90 -0.08
C PRO A 425 17.88 -15.65 1.04
N ASP A 426 19.19 -15.70 0.73
CA ASP A 426 20.28 -15.40 1.68
C ASP A 426 20.27 -13.92 2.08
N LEU A 427 20.16 -13.04 1.09
CA LEU A 427 20.13 -11.59 1.31
C LEU A 427 18.84 -11.15 1.97
N LEU A 428 17.70 -11.79 1.66
CA LEU A 428 16.44 -11.56 2.35
C LEU A 428 16.52 -11.97 3.82
N LEU A 429 17.16 -13.11 4.14
CA LEU A 429 17.41 -13.50 5.52
C LEU A 429 18.32 -12.49 6.23
N GLY A 430 19.35 -11.97 5.56
CA GLY A 430 20.20 -10.89 6.06
C GLY A 430 19.44 -9.58 6.31
N PHE A 431 18.50 -9.23 5.43
CA PHE A 431 17.63 -8.06 5.59
C PHE A 431 16.65 -8.23 6.75
N VAL A 432 16.09 -9.42 6.93
CA VAL A 432 15.30 -9.77 8.12
C VAL A 432 16.19 -9.65 9.36
N ALA A 433 17.41 -10.22 9.35
CA ALA A 433 18.39 -10.11 10.43
C ALA A 433 18.66 -8.66 10.85
N LEU A 434 18.86 -7.77 9.88
CA LEU A 434 19.05 -6.34 10.14
C LEU A 434 17.79 -5.70 10.75
N SER A 435 16.62 -6.02 10.20
CA SER A 435 15.34 -5.46 10.65
C SER A 435 15.01 -5.85 12.10
N LEU A 436 15.21 -7.12 12.50
CA LEU A 436 14.97 -7.50 13.90
C LEU A 436 16.03 -6.95 14.85
N TRP A 437 17.29 -6.84 14.43
CA TRP A 437 18.31 -6.16 15.24
C TRP A 437 17.88 -4.71 15.53
N LEU A 438 17.58 -3.94 14.48
CA LEU A 438 17.18 -2.54 14.62
C LEU A 438 15.94 -2.40 15.50
N ALA A 439 14.90 -3.19 15.25
CA ALA A 439 13.68 -3.17 16.06
C ALA A 439 13.96 -3.47 17.54
N ALA A 440 14.82 -4.46 17.82
CA ALA A 440 15.19 -4.82 19.17
C ALA A 440 16.04 -3.76 19.87
N GLU A 441 16.98 -3.13 19.17
CA GLU A 441 17.84 -2.09 19.74
C GLU A 441 17.04 -0.82 20.06
N VAL A 442 16.08 -0.46 19.18
CA VAL A 442 15.12 0.62 19.46
C VAL A 442 14.22 0.24 20.63
N HIS A 443 13.73 -1.00 20.69
CA HIS A 443 12.88 -1.47 21.79
C HIS A 443 13.61 -1.37 23.15
N ARG A 444 14.89 -1.73 23.21
CA ARG A 444 15.71 -1.62 24.43
C ARG A 444 15.74 -0.19 24.98
N ARG A 445 15.78 0.82 24.11
CA ARG A 445 15.86 2.23 24.50
C ARG A 445 14.48 2.84 24.76
N ARG A 446 13.49 2.44 23.97
CA ARG A 446 12.11 2.98 23.95
C ARG A 446 11.13 1.81 23.74
N PRO A 447 10.76 1.06 24.80
CA PRO A 447 10.00 -0.18 24.66
C PRO A 447 8.67 0.07 23.98
N ALA A 448 8.33 -0.69 22.94
CA ALA A 448 7.06 -0.57 22.21
C ALA A 448 6.56 -1.96 21.81
N THR A 449 5.26 -2.22 21.96
CA THR A 449 4.65 -3.49 21.57
C THR A 449 4.82 -3.77 20.07
N ALA A 450 4.69 -2.74 19.23
CA ALA A 450 4.86 -2.87 17.77
C ALA A 450 6.23 -3.43 17.36
N LEU A 451 7.30 -3.05 18.08
CA LEU A 451 8.66 -3.54 17.81
C LEU A 451 8.81 -5.03 18.14
N VAL A 452 8.08 -5.52 19.16
CA VAL A 452 8.06 -6.95 19.51
C VAL A 452 7.43 -7.76 18.40
N TRP A 453 6.32 -7.27 17.84
CA TRP A 453 5.66 -7.91 16.71
C TRP A 453 6.58 -8.01 15.50
N THR A 454 7.41 -6.99 15.24
CA THR A 454 8.42 -7.03 14.18
C THR A 454 9.51 -8.07 14.43
N VAL A 455 9.99 -8.19 15.69
CA VAL A 455 10.94 -9.25 16.04
C VAL A 455 10.30 -10.63 15.86
N MET A 456 9.09 -10.82 16.36
CA MET A 456 8.36 -12.08 16.21
C MET A 456 8.14 -12.43 14.74
N SER A 457 7.64 -11.49 13.93
CA SER A 457 7.36 -11.74 12.51
C SER A 457 8.64 -12.07 11.75
N GLY A 458 9.75 -11.39 12.03
CA GLY A 458 11.04 -11.72 11.41
C GLY A 458 11.55 -13.11 11.81
N LEU A 459 11.37 -13.53 13.07
CA LEU A 459 11.71 -14.89 13.50
C LEU A 459 10.85 -15.95 12.81
N VAL A 460 9.55 -15.69 12.60
CA VAL A 460 8.66 -16.58 11.85
C VAL A 460 9.06 -16.66 10.38
N LEU A 461 9.38 -15.53 9.75
CA LEU A 461 9.77 -15.45 8.34
C LEU A 461 11.07 -16.20 8.01
N ALA A 462 11.92 -16.46 9.01
CA ALA A 462 13.14 -17.22 8.80
C ALA A 462 12.89 -18.69 8.41
N ALA A 463 11.77 -19.30 8.84
CA ALA A 463 11.44 -20.68 8.50
C ALA A 463 11.10 -20.88 7.00
N PRO A 464 10.19 -20.11 6.37
CA PRO A 464 9.96 -20.22 4.92
C PRO A 464 11.19 -19.80 4.11
N LEU A 465 12.01 -18.85 4.60
CA LEU A 465 13.28 -18.53 3.95
C LEU A 465 14.26 -19.72 3.98
N ALA A 466 14.34 -20.46 5.09
CA ALA A 466 15.14 -21.69 5.16
C ALA A 466 14.71 -22.74 4.12
N LEU A 467 13.40 -22.91 3.94
CA LEU A 467 12.85 -23.83 2.94
C LEU A 467 13.16 -23.35 1.52
N TRP A 468 13.07 -22.05 1.26
CA TRP A 468 13.42 -21.47 -0.03
C TRP A 468 14.91 -21.61 -0.33
N GLN A 469 15.81 -21.37 0.64
CA GLN A 469 17.24 -21.67 0.48
C GLN A 469 17.49 -23.15 0.17
N GLY A 470 16.76 -24.07 0.80
CA GLY A 470 16.82 -25.49 0.46
C GLY A 470 16.44 -25.78 -1.01
N GLN A 471 15.46 -25.06 -1.56
CA GLN A 471 15.09 -25.18 -2.98
C GLN A 471 16.10 -24.51 -3.91
N ALA A 472 16.68 -23.37 -3.51
CA ALA A 472 17.62 -22.61 -4.32
C ALA A 472 19.04 -23.21 -4.33
N HIS A 473 19.48 -23.81 -3.23
CA HIS A 473 20.87 -24.26 -3.00
C HIS A 473 21.01 -25.71 -2.56
N THR A 474 19.95 -26.51 -2.59
CA THR A 474 19.85 -27.87 -2.00
C THR A 474 19.86 -27.93 -0.47
N GLN A 475 20.49 -26.98 0.23
CA GLN A 475 20.45 -26.86 1.69
C GLN A 475 20.53 -25.41 2.19
N PRO A 476 20.05 -25.09 3.41
CA PRO A 476 20.01 -23.71 3.92
C PRO A 476 21.36 -23.05 4.18
N PHE A 477 22.45 -23.83 4.29
CA PHE A 477 23.79 -23.33 4.64
C PHE A 477 24.73 -23.18 3.44
N ALA A 478 24.31 -23.59 2.23
CA ALA A 478 25.12 -23.47 1.03
C ALA A 478 25.23 -22.00 0.56
N HIS A 479 26.16 -21.71 -0.35
CA HIS A 479 26.46 -20.35 -0.84
C HIS A 479 26.69 -19.34 0.31
N TRP A 480 25.90 -18.26 0.36
CA TRP A 480 25.97 -17.25 1.42
C TRP A 480 25.04 -17.58 2.59
N GLY A 481 24.30 -18.68 2.52
CA GLY A 481 23.34 -19.12 3.53
C GLY A 481 23.96 -19.30 4.91
N ALA A 482 25.15 -19.92 5.02
CA ALA A 482 25.86 -20.05 6.30
C ALA A 482 26.17 -18.68 6.95
N LEU A 483 26.58 -17.70 6.14
CA LEU A 483 26.83 -16.34 6.62
C LEU A 483 25.52 -15.65 7.01
N ALA A 484 24.47 -15.78 6.19
CA ALA A 484 23.15 -15.21 6.47
C ALA A 484 22.55 -15.77 7.77
N TRP A 485 22.62 -17.09 8.00
CA TRP A 485 22.22 -17.73 9.25
C TRP A 485 23.09 -17.34 10.44
N GLY A 486 24.40 -17.15 10.23
CA GLY A 486 25.30 -16.62 11.27
C GLY A 486 24.92 -15.20 11.71
N VAL A 487 24.66 -14.32 10.75
CA VAL A 487 24.19 -12.95 11.02
C VAL A 487 22.81 -12.96 11.68
N PHE A 488 21.89 -13.80 11.19
CA PHE A 488 20.57 -13.99 11.78
C PHE A 488 20.66 -14.54 13.21
N ALA A 489 21.60 -15.44 13.49
CA ALA A 489 21.81 -15.98 14.83
C ALA A 489 22.21 -14.90 15.83
N VAL A 490 23.20 -14.07 15.45
CA VAL A 490 23.66 -12.95 16.27
C VAL A 490 22.53 -11.93 16.47
N ALA A 491 21.84 -11.56 15.40
CA ALA A 491 20.72 -10.61 15.46
C ALA A 491 19.56 -11.13 16.33
N GLY A 492 19.17 -12.40 16.17
CA GLY A 492 18.10 -13.03 16.93
C GLY A 492 18.44 -13.19 18.41
N ALA A 493 19.65 -13.65 18.74
CA ALA A 493 20.11 -13.74 20.12
C ALA A 493 20.16 -12.35 20.78
N ARG A 494 20.69 -11.35 20.06
CA ARG A 494 20.68 -9.94 20.50
C ARG A 494 19.27 -9.41 20.69
N ALA A 495 18.33 -9.80 19.83
CA ALA A 495 16.93 -9.39 19.90
C ALA A 495 16.22 -9.98 21.12
N LEU A 496 16.37 -11.28 21.37
CA LEU A 496 15.85 -11.92 22.58
C LEU A 496 16.45 -11.29 23.85
N TRP A 497 17.74 -10.94 23.83
CA TRP A 497 18.39 -10.26 24.95
C TRP A 497 17.82 -8.85 25.20
N CYS A 498 17.47 -8.10 24.15
CA CYS A 498 16.76 -6.82 24.30
C CYS A 498 15.36 -6.99 24.89
N LEU A 499 14.68 -8.09 24.58
CA LEU A 499 13.31 -8.37 25.03
C LEU A 499 13.25 -8.98 26.44
N ARG A 500 14.39 -9.34 27.05
CA ARG A 500 14.46 -10.07 28.34
C ARG A 500 13.74 -9.39 29.51
N THR A 501 13.67 -8.06 29.52
CA THR A 501 13.05 -7.29 30.61
C THR A 501 11.57 -7.02 30.36
N GLN A 502 11.07 -7.38 29.18
CA GLN A 502 9.68 -7.15 28.83
C GLN A 502 8.80 -8.27 29.37
N GLN A 503 7.79 -7.88 30.13
CA GLN A 503 6.76 -8.81 30.59
C GLN A 503 5.63 -8.83 29.54
N GLY A 504 5.33 -10.00 28.98
CA GLY A 504 4.21 -10.17 28.05
C GLY A 504 4.36 -11.36 27.12
N ALA A 505 3.23 -11.79 26.52
CA ALA A 505 3.17 -12.95 25.64
C ALA A 505 4.06 -12.82 24.38
N GLY A 506 4.32 -11.59 23.91
CA GLY A 506 5.11 -11.38 22.69
C GLY A 506 6.59 -11.77 22.82
N ALA A 507 7.26 -11.36 23.90
CA ALA A 507 8.66 -11.74 24.14
C ALA A 507 8.80 -13.26 24.38
N MET A 508 7.84 -13.85 25.11
CA MET A 508 7.75 -15.31 25.28
C MET A 508 7.58 -16.03 23.94
N ALA A 509 6.67 -15.56 23.09
CA ALA A 509 6.44 -16.13 21.77
C ALA A 509 7.67 -16.02 20.86
N ALA A 510 8.42 -14.90 20.90
CA ALA A 510 9.67 -14.76 20.15
C ALA A 510 10.70 -15.83 20.55
N GLN A 511 10.93 -16.05 21.85
CA GLN A 511 11.84 -17.11 22.33
C GLN A 511 11.31 -18.51 22.05
N PHE A 512 9.99 -18.71 22.08
CA PHE A 512 9.35 -19.95 21.69
C PHE A 512 9.64 -20.30 20.22
N ILE A 513 9.42 -19.35 19.31
CA ILE A 513 9.69 -19.51 17.87
C ILE A 513 11.19 -19.78 17.63
N TRP A 514 12.07 -19.08 18.34
CA TRP A 514 13.52 -19.28 18.26
C TRP A 514 13.93 -20.74 18.51
N TRP A 515 13.37 -21.38 19.55
CA TRP A 515 13.68 -22.77 19.88
C TRP A 515 13.04 -23.81 18.96
N LEU A 516 12.03 -23.43 18.17
CA LEU A 516 11.47 -24.27 17.10
C LEU A 516 12.19 -24.08 15.76
N LEU A 517 12.72 -22.89 15.51
CA LEU A 517 13.39 -22.54 14.25
C LEU A 517 14.71 -23.28 14.06
N TRP A 518 15.60 -23.25 15.05
CA TRP A 518 16.92 -23.87 14.94
C TRP A 518 16.90 -25.37 14.66
N PRO A 519 16.12 -26.22 15.36
CA PRO A 519 16.09 -27.63 15.03
C PRO A 519 15.53 -27.91 13.63
N LEU A 520 14.62 -27.07 13.11
CA LEU A 520 14.15 -27.17 11.73
C LEU A 520 15.29 -26.88 10.74
N VAL A 521 15.99 -25.75 10.88
CA VAL A 521 17.06 -25.34 9.95
C VAL A 521 18.22 -26.32 9.96
N VAL A 522 18.62 -26.78 11.16
CA VAL A 522 19.68 -27.78 11.30
C VAL A 522 19.24 -29.13 10.72
N ALA A 523 17.97 -29.53 10.89
CA ALA A 523 17.46 -30.77 10.29
C ALA A 523 17.49 -30.73 8.76
N LEU A 524 17.15 -29.58 8.14
CA LEU A 524 17.26 -29.40 6.69
C LEU A 524 18.71 -29.55 6.19
N GLY A 525 19.68 -28.97 6.89
CA GLY A 525 21.11 -29.16 6.57
C GLY A 525 21.59 -30.59 6.83
N ALA A 526 21.14 -31.23 7.92
CA ALA A 526 21.50 -32.60 8.26
C ALA A 526 20.92 -33.63 7.27
N ALA A 527 19.74 -33.36 6.70
CA ALA A 527 19.17 -34.18 5.63
C ALA A 527 20.09 -34.21 4.40
N TRP A 528 20.65 -33.05 4.03
CA TRP A 528 21.63 -32.97 2.93
C TRP A 528 22.90 -33.77 3.21
N TRP A 529 23.40 -33.81 4.46
CA TRP A 529 24.52 -34.69 4.81
C TRP A 529 24.21 -36.16 4.58
N ALA A 530 22.99 -36.60 4.85
CA ALA A 530 22.60 -37.99 4.58
C ALA A 530 22.76 -38.32 3.09
N ASP A 531 22.27 -37.43 2.22
CA ASP A 531 22.35 -37.61 0.78
C ASP A 531 23.80 -37.47 0.26
N ALA A 532 24.56 -36.49 0.77
CA ALA A 532 25.95 -36.22 0.37
C ALA A 532 26.92 -37.36 0.71
N PHE A 533 26.71 -38.03 1.84
CA PHE A 533 27.49 -39.19 2.27
C PHE A 533 26.90 -40.54 1.81
N LEU A 534 25.89 -40.52 0.92
CA LEU A 534 25.22 -41.72 0.41
C LEU A 534 24.70 -42.64 1.54
N LEU A 535 24.28 -42.03 2.66
CA LEU A 535 23.76 -42.77 3.80
C LEU A 535 22.34 -43.24 3.48
N ALA A 536 22.04 -44.48 3.86
CA ALA A 536 20.71 -45.02 3.66
C ALA A 536 19.65 -44.28 4.51
N ASN A 537 18.39 -44.46 4.15
CA ASN A 537 17.29 -43.67 4.70
C ASN A 537 17.16 -43.73 6.24
N GLY A 538 17.58 -44.83 6.89
CA GLY A 538 17.60 -44.90 8.35
C GLY A 538 18.49 -43.83 9.00
N TRP A 539 19.63 -43.50 8.39
CA TRP A 539 20.47 -42.38 8.84
C TRP A 539 19.81 -41.04 8.60
N ARG A 540 19.14 -40.86 7.46
CA ARG A 540 18.42 -39.63 7.14
C ARG A 540 17.33 -39.34 8.17
N CYS A 541 16.52 -40.34 8.54
CA CYS A 541 15.52 -40.22 9.59
C CYS A 541 16.13 -39.86 10.95
N ALA A 542 17.25 -40.50 11.31
CA ALA A 542 17.95 -40.21 12.57
C ALA A 542 18.51 -38.78 12.60
N LEU A 543 19.13 -38.33 11.50
CA LEU A 543 19.69 -36.99 11.34
C LEU A 543 18.60 -35.90 11.36
N LEU A 544 17.44 -36.17 10.77
CA LEU A 544 16.26 -35.29 10.86
C LEU A 544 15.74 -35.17 12.30
N ALA A 545 15.74 -36.26 13.07
CA ALA A 545 15.28 -36.26 14.46
C ALA A 545 16.31 -35.67 15.45
N ALA A 546 17.61 -35.76 15.14
CA ALA A 546 18.68 -35.41 16.08
C ALA A 546 18.61 -33.98 16.64
N PRO A 547 18.40 -32.91 15.84
CA PRO A 547 18.29 -31.55 16.39
C PRO A 547 17.10 -31.38 17.34
N TRP A 548 15.97 -32.02 17.04
CA TRP A 548 14.79 -32.02 17.89
C TRP A 548 15.01 -32.80 19.19
N LEU A 549 15.72 -33.93 19.13
CA LEU A 549 16.15 -34.69 20.31
C LEU A 549 17.09 -33.87 21.21
N VAL A 550 17.99 -33.07 20.62
CA VAL A 550 18.83 -32.13 21.38
C VAL A 550 17.97 -31.12 22.12
N VAL A 551 17.01 -30.47 21.45
CA VAL A 551 16.10 -29.51 22.11
C VAL A 551 15.26 -30.18 23.20
N ALA A 552 14.71 -31.37 22.95
CA ALA A 552 13.96 -32.14 23.95
C ALA A 552 14.84 -32.49 25.17
N SER A 553 16.06 -32.97 24.94
CA SER A 553 17.00 -33.33 26.00
C SER A 553 17.39 -32.13 26.85
N LEU A 554 17.69 -30.98 26.23
CA LEU A 554 17.99 -29.74 26.93
C LEU A 554 16.78 -29.22 27.71
N GLY A 555 15.57 -29.28 27.15
CA GLY A 555 14.34 -28.87 27.85
C GLY A 555 14.01 -29.73 29.07
N LEU A 556 14.43 -31.01 29.08
CA LEU A 556 14.20 -31.95 30.19
C LEU A 556 15.35 -32.00 31.20
N LEU A 557 16.59 -31.80 30.76
CA LEU A 557 17.79 -31.95 31.59
C LEU A 557 18.37 -30.60 32.04
N ARG A 558 18.26 -29.57 31.21
CA ARG A 558 18.92 -28.25 31.37
C ARG A 558 17.99 -27.11 30.98
N TRP A 559 16.75 -27.11 31.49
CA TRP A 559 15.75 -26.06 31.22
C TRP A 559 16.28 -24.61 31.32
N PRO A 560 17.14 -24.24 32.30
CA PRO A 560 17.71 -22.90 32.37
C PRO A 560 18.42 -22.42 31.10
N TRP A 561 18.96 -23.33 30.27
CA TRP A 561 19.60 -22.98 29.00
C TRP A 561 18.58 -22.53 27.96
N LEU A 562 17.41 -23.18 27.92
CA LEU A 562 16.30 -22.78 27.04
C LEU A 562 15.54 -21.57 27.57
N ALA A 563 15.51 -21.39 28.89
CA ALA A 563 14.90 -20.24 29.54
C ALA A 563 15.70 -18.96 29.33
N TRP A 564 17.01 -19.04 29.08
CA TRP A 564 17.82 -17.88 28.73
C TRP A 564 17.36 -17.27 27.38
N PRO A 565 17.19 -15.94 27.27
CA PRO A 565 17.56 -14.90 28.25
C PRO A 565 16.45 -14.45 29.20
N GLN A 566 15.19 -14.87 29.02
CA GLN A 566 14.04 -14.42 29.85
C GLN A 566 13.99 -15.06 31.26
N GLY A 567 14.69 -16.17 31.48
CA GLY A 567 14.72 -16.87 32.77
C GLY A 567 13.32 -17.37 33.20
N ALA A 568 12.96 -17.14 34.46
CA ALA A 568 11.72 -17.64 35.06
C ALA A 568 10.45 -17.16 34.31
N SER A 569 10.50 -16.02 33.63
CA SER A 569 9.37 -15.53 32.82
C SER A 569 9.03 -16.45 31.65
N PHE A 570 9.94 -17.33 31.22
CA PHE A 570 9.70 -18.31 30.15
C PHE A 570 9.21 -19.68 30.66
N ASP A 571 9.23 -19.93 31.97
CA ASP A 571 8.80 -21.21 32.57
C ASP A 571 7.38 -21.65 32.17
N PRO A 572 6.38 -20.74 32.06
CA PRO A 572 5.04 -21.14 31.59
C PRO A 572 5.02 -21.75 30.19
N ALA A 573 5.98 -21.40 29.33
CA ALA A 573 6.07 -21.92 27.97
C ALA A 573 6.67 -23.33 27.89
N ARG A 574 7.25 -23.85 28.98
CA ARG A 574 7.98 -25.13 29.01
C ARG A 574 7.19 -26.29 28.44
N ASN A 575 5.98 -26.51 28.96
CA ASN A 575 5.16 -27.63 28.55
C ASN A 575 4.63 -27.45 27.13
N ALA A 576 4.31 -26.22 26.73
CA ALA A 576 3.89 -25.93 25.36
C ALA A 576 5.03 -26.22 24.37
N LEU A 577 6.26 -25.79 24.68
CA LEU A 577 7.43 -25.99 23.83
C LEU A 577 7.76 -27.47 23.70
N LEU A 578 7.83 -28.19 24.83
CA LEU A 578 8.06 -29.64 24.83
C LEU A 578 6.94 -30.38 24.08
N SER A 579 5.68 -29.97 24.24
CA SER A 579 4.57 -30.59 23.50
C SER A 579 4.74 -30.43 21.98
N CYS A 580 5.12 -29.24 21.49
CA CYS A 580 5.40 -29.02 20.08
C CYS A 580 6.59 -29.86 19.58
N VAL A 581 7.69 -29.89 20.34
CA VAL A 581 8.88 -30.69 20.00
C VAL A 581 8.54 -32.18 19.96
N PHE A 582 7.81 -32.70 20.96
CA PHE A 582 7.37 -34.09 20.98
C PHE A 582 6.30 -34.41 19.94
N ALA A 583 5.51 -33.43 19.50
CA ALA A 583 4.60 -33.62 18.37
C ALA A 583 5.37 -33.82 17.07
N VAL A 584 6.39 -32.97 16.79
CA VAL A 584 7.26 -33.14 15.60
C VAL A 584 8.02 -34.47 15.66
N LEU A 585 8.62 -34.78 16.80
CA LEU A 585 9.30 -36.06 17.02
C LEU A 585 8.34 -37.24 16.89
N GLY A 586 7.11 -37.13 17.38
CA GLY A 586 6.08 -38.17 17.29
C GLY A 586 5.62 -38.42 15.85
N ILE A 587 5.45 -37.37 15.05
CA ILE A 587 5.16 -37.50 13.62
C ILE A 587 6.32 -38.21 12.92
N GLY A 588 7.57 -37.77 13.13
CA GLY A 588 8.74 -38.43 12.57
C GLY A 588 8.86 -39.89 13.02
N TRP A 589 8.59 -40.17 14.29
CA TRP A 589 8.61 -41.51 14.88
C TRP A 589 7.60 -42.45 14.20
N LEU A 590 6.39 -41.97 13.91
CA LEU A 590 5.36 -42.72 13.19
C LEU A 590 5.73 -42.95 11.72
N LEU A 591 6.30 -41.95 11.06
CA LEU A 591 6.76 -42.08 9.67
C LEU A 591 7.85 -43.16 9.54
N VAL A 592 8.76 -43.24 10.50
CA VAL A 592 9.82 -44.26 10.54
C VAL A 592 9.25 -45.68 10.65
N LEU A 593 8.09 -45.90 11.29
CA LEU A 593 7.46 -47.23 11.34
C LEU A 593 6.93 -47.70 9.98
N LEU A 594 6.73 -46.78 9.03
CA LEU A 594 6.16 -47.06 7.71
C LEU A 594 7.23 -47.12 6.62
N ASP A 595 8.50 -46.99 6.99
CA ASP A 595 9.64 -46.88 6.09
C ASP A 595 10.53 -48.14 6.21
N PRO A 596 11.23 -48.61 5.16
CA PRO A 596 12.14 -49.75 5.27
C PRO A 596 13.33 -49.56 6.21
N VAL A 597 13.70 -48.32 6.58
CA VAL A 597 14.77 -48.00 7.56
C VAL A 597 16.08 -48.76 7.29
N SER A 598 16.64 -48.58 6.10
CA SER A 598 17.93 -49.17 5.73
C SER A 598 19.09 -48.53 6.51
N ALA A 599 20.08 -49.32 6.94
CA ALA A 599 21.17 -48.89 7.83
C ALA A 599 22.53 -48.66 7.14
N ALA A 600 22.63 -48.88 5.82
CA ALA A 600 23.89 -48.78 5.09
C ALA A 600 24.59 -47.42 5.34
N PRO A 601 25.92 -47.41 5.55
CA PRO A 601 26.88 -48.51 5.34
C PRO A 601 26.98 -49.53 6.49
N LEU A 602 26.29 -49.32 7.61
CA LEU A 602 26.30 -50.28 8.73
C LEU A 602 25.41 -51.49 8.44
N PRO A 603 25.73 -52.67 9.00
CA PRO A 603 24.81 -53.81 8.97
C PRO A 603 23.53 -53.47 9.72
N TRP A 604 22.39 -53.93 9.18
CA TRP A 604 21.10 -53.70 9.81
C TRP A 604 20.93 -54.64 11.01
N LEU A 605 20.79 -54.06 12.20
CA LEU A 605 20.57 -54.78 13.46
C LEU A 605 19.25 -54.32 14.11
N PRO A 606 18.39 -55.23 14.57
CA PRO A 606 17.16 -54.87 15.28
C PRO A 606 17.45 -53.99 16.50
N LEU A 607 16.71 -52.89 16.63
CA LEU A 607 16.77 -51.88 17.69
C LEU A 607 18.08 -51.08 17.79
N LEU A 608 19.10 -51.43 16.99
CA LEU A 608 20.43 -50.80 17.01
C LEU A 608 20.74 -50.03 15.72
N ASN A 609 19.80 -50.00 14.77
CA ASN A 609 19.95 -49.17 13.59
C ASN A 609 19.75 -47.67 13.93
N PRO A 610 20.25 -46.74 13.10
CA PRO A 610 20.21 -45.31 13.42
C PRO A 610 18.80 -44.75 13.69
N ALA A 611 17.78 -45.13 12.91
CA ALA A 611 16.44 -44.59 13.09
C ALA A 611 15.71 -45.20 14.29
N GLU A 612 15.90 -46.50 14.55
CA GLU A 612 15.35 -47.18 15.72
C GLU A 612 16.03 -46.70 17.01
N LEU A 613 17.32 -46.38 16.98
CA LEU A 613 18.01 -45.68 18.07
C LEU A 613 17.42 -44.28 18.31
N ALA A 614 17.11 -43.54 17.24
CA ALA A 614 16.40 -42.27 17.37
C ALA A 614 14.98 -42.47 17.95
N GLN A 615 14.25 -43.49 17.52
CA GLN A 615 12.93 -43.83 18.06
C GLN A 615 12.99 -44.21 19.54
N LEU A 616 14.00 -44.99 19.96
CA LEU A 616 14.26 -45.33 21.35
C LEU A 616 14.61 -44.08 22.17
N ALA A 617 15.42 -43.17 21.63
CA ALA A 617 15.72 -41.90 22.27
C ALA A 617 14.47 -41.04 22.47
N VAL A 618 13.57 -40.97 21.49
CA VAL A 618 12.26 -40.31 21.63
C VAL A 618 11.46 -40.93 22.77
N LEU A 619 11.34 -42.26 22.84
CA LEU A 619 10.60 -42.94 23.91
C LEU A 619 11.23 -42.72 25.28
N ALA A 620 12.56 -42.76 25.39
CA ALA A 620 13.27 -42.52 26.64
C ALA A 620 13.07 -41.09 27.15
N LEU A 621 13.14 -40.10 26.25
CA LEU A 621 12.89 -38.70 26.61
C LEU A 621 11.41 -38.45 26.93
N LEU A 622 10.47 -39.08 26.19
CA LEU A 622 9.05 -39.00 26.48
C LEU A 622 8.72 -39.62 27.84
N ALA A 623 9.33 -40.76 28.17
CA ALA A 623 9.20 -41.38 29.49
C ALA A 623 9.74 -40.47 30.59
N ARG A 624 10.93 -39.91 30.40
CA ARG A 624 11.50 -38.93 31.34
C ARG A 624 10.57 -37.73 31.53
N TRP A 625 9.98 -37.21 30.45
CA TRP A 625 9.02 -36.10 30.53
C TRP A 625 7.77 -36.53 31.30
N ALA A 626 7.17 -37.67 30.99
CA ALA A 626 5.94 -38.16 31.62
C ALA A 626 6.09 -38.46 33.13
N TRP A 627 7.31 -38.71 33.62
CA TRP A 627 7.63 -38.85 35.04
C TRP A 627 8.16 -37.58 35.69
N SER A 628 8.35 -36.51 34.91
CA SER A 628 8.78 -35.22 35.46
C SER A 628 7.62 -34.49 36.15
N VAL A 629 7.94 -33.81 37.25
CA VAL A 629 6.99 -32.96 38.00
C VAL A 629 6.23 -31.96 37.11
N PRO A 630 6.88 -31.23 36.17
CA PRO A 630 6.18 -30.25 35.35
C PRO A 630 5.27 -30.87 34.27
N ALA A 631 5.23 -32.19 34.07
CA ALA A 631 4.49 -32.79 32.96
C ALA A 631 2.99 -32.50 32.98
N PRO A 632 2.32 -32.37 31.82
CA PRO A 632 0.87 -32.20 31.76
C PRO A 632 0.12 -33.36 32.45
N ALA A 633 -0.98 -33.04 33.14
CA ALA A 633 -1.78 -34.03 33.88
C ALA A 633 -2.28 -35.19 33.00
N LEU A 634 -2.64 -34.91 31.75
CA LEU A 634 -3.04 -35.94 30.79
C LEU A 634 -1.90 -36.93 30.50
N LEU A 635 -0.68 -36.43 30.29
CA LEU A 635 0.49 -37.27 30.04
C LEU A 635 0.81 -38.12 31.28
N GLN A 636 0.75 -37.53 32.48
CA GLN A 636 0.97 -38.27 33.73
C GLN A 636 -0.06 -39.38 33.96
N ARG A 637 -1.34 -39.11 33.63
CA ARG A 637 -2.44 -40.10 33.75
C ARG A 637 -2.24 -41.30 32.85
N TRP A 638 -1.82 -41.07 31.60
CA TRP A 638 -1.71 -42.13 30.59
C TRP A 638 -0.30 -42.68 30.40
N ARG A 639 0.72 -42.19 31.14
CA ARG A 639 2.15 -42.48 30.90
C ARG A 639 2.51 -43.96 30.74
N VAL A 640 1.96 -44.83 31.58
CA VAL A 640 2.27 -46.27 31.55
C VAL A 640 1.63 -46.91 30.32
N THR A 641 0.36 -46.61 30.06
CA THR A 641 -0.37 -47.14 28.90
C THR A 641 0.21 -46.61 27.59
N ALA A 642 0.48 -45.31 27.50
CA ALA A 642 1.03 -44.67 26.31
C ALA A 642 2.42 -45.21 25.96
N LEU A 643 3.34 -45.31 26.92
CA LEU A 643 4.65 -45.92 26.68
C LEU A 643 4.55 -47.42 26.36
N GLY A 644 3.62 -48.14 26.99
CA GLY A 644 3.37 -49.54 26.69
C GLY A 644 2.92 -49.75 25.24
N VAL A 645 1.97 -48.95 24.78
CA VAL A 645 1.47 -48.99 23.38
C VAL A 645 2.57 -48.58 22.40
N LEU A 646 3.29 -47.48 22.67
CA LEU A 646 4.38 -47.02 21.80
C LEU A 646 5.55 -48.01 21.75
N GLY A 647 5.91 -48.62 22.88
CA GLY A 647 6.93 -49.67 22.94
C GLY A 647 6.50 -50.93 22.20
N TRP A 648 5.24 -51.34 22.34
CA TRP A 648 4.67 -52.46 21.57
C TRP A 648 4.67 -52.17 20.06
N ALA A 649 4.29 -50.95 19.66
CA ALA A 649 4.34 -50.52 18.25
C ALA A 649 5.77 -50.48 17.70
N LEU A 650 6.75 -50.00 18.47
CA LEU A 650 8.16 -50.03 18.09
C LEU A 650 8.65 -51.45 17.83
N ILE A 651 8.38 -52.37 18.76
CA ILE A 651 8.85 -53.76 18.64
C ILE A 651 8.14 -54.46 17.48
N THR A 652 6.87 -54.16 17.25
CA THR A 652 6.11 -54.64 16.08
C THR A 652 6.73 -54.13 14.78
N GLY A 653 7.04 -52.83 14.68
CA GLY A 653 7.73 -52.24 13.53
C GLY A 653 9.12 -52.84 13.31
N SER A 654 9.91 -52.98 14.38
CA SER A 654 11.24 -53.60 14.30
C SER A 654 11.18 -55.08 13.90
N THR A 655 10.10 -55.79 14.25
CA THR A 655 9.85 -57.16 13.75
C THR A 655 9.61 -57.16 12.25
N PHE A 656 8.82 -56.22 11.72
CA PHE A 656 8.63 -56.05 10.27
C PHE A 656 9.94 -55.68 9.56
N HIS A 657 10.72 -54.74 10.10
CA HIS A 657 12.04 -54.41 9.54
C HIS A 657 12.98 -55.62 9.55
N SER A 658 12.95 -56.44 10.61
CA SER A 658 13.76 -57.66 10.70
C SER A 658 13.39 -58.65 9.59
N VAL A 659 12.09 -58.84 9.33
CA VAL A 659 11.61 -59.72 8.26
C VAL A 659 11.96 -59.17 6.88
N HIS A 660 11.96 -57.85 6.71
CA HIS A 660 12.38 -57.21 5.46
C HIS A 660 13.88 -57.42 5.20
N HIS A 661 14.75 -57.05 6.15
CA HIS A 661 16.21 -57.06 5.97
C HIS A 661 16.83 -58.46 6.05
N TRP A 662 16.37 -59.30 6.98
CA TRP A 662 16.92 -60.65 7.18
C TRP A 662 16.12 -61.72 6.45
N GLY A 663 14.80 -61.53 6.33
CA GLY A 663 13.90 -62.47 5.66
C GLY A 663 13.73 -62.24 4.16
N GLY A 664 14.27 -61.14 3.62
CA GLY A 664 14.25 -60.83 2.19
C GLY A 664 12.86 -60.51 1.62
N VAL A 665 11.87 -60.24 2.47
CA VAL A 665 10.52 -59.87 2.04
C VAL A 665 10.50 -58.39 1.64
N PRO A 666 10.04 -57.99 0.44
CA PRO A 666 10.03 -56.58 0.03
C PRO A 666 9.13 -55.73 0.95
N TRP A 667 9.49 -54.45 1.12
CA TRP A 667 8.72 -53.49 1.93
C TRP A 667 7.53 -52.94 1.14
N ASP A 668 6.52 -53.79 0.94
CA ASP A 668 5.27 -53.47 0.24
C ASP A 668 4.05 -54.07 0.98
N SER A 669 2.87 -54.03 0.35
CA SER A 669 1.64 -54.60 0.94
C SER A 669 1.73 -56.10 1.25
N ALA A 670 2.63 -56.84 0.60
CA ALA A 670 2.82 -58.26 0.85
C ALA A 670 3.54 -58.54 2.18
N LEU A 671 4.32 -57.58 2.70
CA LEU A 671 5.02 -57.72 3.98
C LEU A 671 4.07 -58.04 5.13
N ILE A 672 2.90 -57.40 5.16
CA ILE A 672 1.91 -57.61 6.21
C ILE A 672 1.34 -59.02 6.10
N GLY A 673 1.10 -59.54 4.90
CA GLY A 673 0.53 -60.88 4.68
C GLY A 673 1.53 -62.03 4.72
N ALA A 674 2.83 -61.76 4.68
CA ALA A 674 3.85 -62.79 4.57
C ALA A 674 3.85 -63.75 5.78
N THR A 675 3.97 -65.05 5.52
CA THR A 675 4.00 -66.08 6.56
C THR A 675 5.12 -65.85 7.57
N LEU A 676 6.29 -65.39 7.12
CA LEU A 676 7.43 -65.08 7.99
C LEU A 676 7.15 -63.88 8.91
N SER A 677 6.41 -62.86 8.44
CA SER A 677 5.97 -61.72 9.24
C SER A 677 4.96 -62.15 10.30
N GLN A 678 3.95 -62.93 9.89
CA GLN A 678 2.88 -63.35 10.79
C GLN A 678 3.40 -64.27 11.90
N THR A 679 4.25 -65.24 11.55
CA THR A 679 4.86 -66.15 12.53
C THR A 679 5.81 -65.43 13.49
N SER A 680 6.68 -64.54 12.98
CA SER A 680 7.58 -63.72 13.79
C SER A 680 6.81 -62.83 14.78
N LEU A 681 5.75 -62.15 14.34
CA LEU A 681 4.92 -61.31 15.21
C LEU A 681 4.25 -62.12 16.32
N THR A 682 3.74 -63.32 16.00
CA THR A 682 3.10 -64.20 16.99
C THR A 682 4.10 -64.59 18.08
N ILE A 683 5.33 -64.97 17.72
CA ILE A 683 6.39 -65.31 18.67
C ILE A 683 6.79 -64.09 19.52
N VAL A 684 7.07 -62.95 18.87
CA VAL A 684 7.51 -61.73 19.56
C VAL A 684 6.45 -61.21 20.52
N TRP A 685 5.18 -61.14 20.10
CA TRP A 685 4.08 -60.74 20.97
C TRP A 685 3.86 -61.74 22.12
N SER A 686 4.04 -63.06 21.88
CA SER A 686 3.99 -64.11 22.92
C SER A 686 5.03 -63.86 24.02
N VAL A 687 6.27 -63.66 23.63
CA VAL A 687 7.38 -63.39 24.55
C VAL A 687 7.14 -62.09 25.31
N LEU A 688 6.73 -61.02 24.62
CA LEU A 688 6.43 -59.73 25.26
C LEU A 688 5.28 -59.80 26.27
N GLY A 689 4.20 -60.48 25.91
CA GLY A 689 3.05 -60.60 26.80
C GLY A 689 3.40 -61.41 28.04
N VAL A 690 4.13 -62.51 27.89
CA VAL A 690 4.64 -63.29 29.03
C VAL A 690 5.59 -62.48 29.92
N LEU A 691 6.56 -61.77 29.34
CA LEU A 691 7.47 -60.93 30.10
C LEU A 691 6.72 -59.83 30.86
N GLY A 692 5.77 -59.15 30.21
CA GLY A 692 4.92 -58.13 30.85
C GLY A 692 4.08 -58.73 31.98
N TRP A 693 3.51 -59.91 31.77
CA TRP A 693 2.69 -60.60 32.76
C TRP A 693 3.50 -61.03 33.99
N VAL A 694 4.68 -61.63 33.80
CA VAL A 694 5.59 -62.08 34.88
C VAL A 694 6.21 -60.90 35.63
N ILE A 695 6.73 -59.89 34.92
CA ILE A 695 7.33 -58.70 35.54
C ILE A 695 6.26 -57.90 36.29
N GLY A 696 5.06 -57.79 35.73
CA GLY A 696 3.92 -57.13 36.36
C GLY A 696 3.51 -57.80 37.67
N SER A 697 3.51 -59.14 37.73
CA SER A 697 3.27 -59.90 38.96
C SER A 697 4.38 -59.69 39.99
N ARG A 698 5.66 -59.88 39.60
CA ARG A 698 6.81 -59.74 40.50
C ARG A 698 7.00 -58.33 41.07
N ARG A 699 6.64 -57.28 40.32
CA ARG A 699 6.77 -55.88 40.75
C ARG A 699 5.48 -55.30 41.36
N GLY A 700 4.41 -56.10 41.48
CA GLY A 700 3.12 -55.63 41.98
C GLY A 700 2.43 -54.57 41.11
N GLN A 701 2.81 -54.46 39.83
CA GLN A 701 2.31 -53.44 38.91
C GLN A 701 1.13 -53.98 38.10
N ARG A 702 -0.09 -53.75 38.61
CA ARG A 702 -1.34 -54.23 37.99
C ARG A 702 -1.52 -53.80 36.52
N GLY A 703 -1.07 -52.60 36.16
CA GLY A 703 -1.14 -52.10 34.77
C GLY A 703 -0.29 -52.90 33.79
N LEU A 704 0.94 -53.24 34.17
CA LEU A 704 1.84 -54.08 33.35
C LEU A 704 1.34 -55.52 33.26
N TRP A 705 0.81 -56.05 34.39
CA TRP A 705 0.19 -57.37 34.46
C TRP A 705 -1.03 -57.48 33.53
N LEU A 706 -1.94 -56.50 33.59
CA LEU A 706 -3.12 -56.45 32.70
C LEU A 706 -2.72 -56.27 31.23
N GLY A 707 -1.71 -55.44 30.95
CA GLY A 707 -1.19 -55.26 29.59
C GLY A 707 -0.61 -56.55 29.00
N GLY A 708 0.16 -57.30 29.79
CA GLY A 708 0.67 -58.62 29.39
C GLY A 708 -0.44 -59.64 29.13
N ALA A 709 -1.43 -59.71 30.01
CA ALA A 709 -2.60 -60.58 29.86
C ALA A 709 -3.44 -60.24 28.61
N LEU A 710 -3.68 -58.95 28.36
CA LEU A 710 -4.40 -58.48 27.16
C LEU A 710 -3.64 -58.81 25.88
N LEU A 711 -2.31 -58.64 25.87
CA LEU A 711 -1.47 -59.01 24.73
C LEU A 711 -1.51 -60.53 24.47
N MET A 712 -1.55 -61.35 25.52
CA MET A 712 -1.73 -62.81 25.36
C MET A 712 -3.10 -63.17 24.82
N GLY A 713 -4.16 -62.53 25.30
CA GLY A 713 -5.49 -62.66 24.71
C GLY A 713 -5.52 -62.28 23.23
N LEU A 714 -4.82 -61.21 22.85
CA LEU A 714 -4.71 -60.77 21.45
C LEU A 714 -3.95 -61.79 20.59
N VAL A 715 -2.84 -62.35 21.09
CA VAL A 715 -2.09 -63.41 20.40
C VAL A 715 -2.95 -64.67 20.21
N LEU A 716 -3.69 -65.09 21.22
CA LEU A 716 -4.62 -66.22 21.11
C LEU A 716 -5.70 -65.97 20.05
N ALA A 717 -6.30 -64.77 20.05
CA ALA A 717 -7.28 -64.39 19.05
C ALA A 717 -6.67 -64.39 17.64
N LYS A 718 -5.46 -63.85 17.48
CA LYS A 718 -4.71 -63.84 16.21
C LYS A 718 -4.42 -65.26 15.71
N LEU A 719 -3.95 -66.14 16.59
CA LEU A 719 -3.65 -67.53 16.27
C LEU A 719 -4.88 -68.25 15.68
N VAL A 720 -6.05 -68.03 16.29
CA VAL A 720 -7.32 -68.66 15.87
C VAL A 720 -7.89 -68.03 14.59
N LEU A 721 -7.82 -66.70 14.45
CA LEU A 721 -8.51 -65.97 13.38
C LEU A 721 -7.67 -65.79 12.11
N VAL A 722 -6.38 -65.53 12.27
CA VAL A 722 -5.46 -65.15 11.16
C VAL A 722 -4.51 -66.31 10.84
N ASP A 723 -3.88 -66.90 11.85
CA ASP A 723 -2.84 -67.92 11.62
C ASP A 723 -3.44 -69.31 11.31
N ARG A 724 -4.76 -69.52 11.47
CA ARG A 724 -5.47 -70.74 11.01
C ARG A 724 -5.22 -71.03 9.53
N GLN A 725 -5.07 -70.00 8.71
CA GLN A 725 -4.82 -70.15 7.26
C GLN A 725 -3.39 -70.64 6.97
N HIS A 726 -2.48 -70.58 7.94
CA HIS A 726 -1.06 -70.94 7.81
C HIS A 726 -0.70 -72.27 8.49
N LEU A 727 -1.68 -73.03 9.00
CA LEU A 727 -1.50 -74.35 9.64
C LEU A 727 -0.94 -75.43 8.70
N GLY A 728 -0.78 -75.15 7.41
CA GLY A 728 -0.17 -76.04 6.41
C GLY A 728 1.35 -75.95 6.27
N ASN A 729 2.05 -75.08 7.02
CA ASN A 729 3.51 -74.90 6.91
C ASN A 729 4.22 -75.11 8.26
N LEU A 730 5.44 -75.68 8.23
CA LEU A 730 6.26 -76.05 9.40
C LEU A 730 6.44 -74.89 10.40
N LEU A 731 6.62 -73.67 9.90
CA LEU A 731 6.78 -72.47 10.74
C LEU A 731 5.50 -72.10 11.52
N GLY A 732 4.32 -72.36 10.95
CA GLY A 732 3.03 -72.10 11.62
C GLY A 732 2.79 -73.06 12.79
N ILE A 733 3.10 -74.34 12.60
CA ILE A 733 2.97 -75.39 13.64
C ILE A 733 3.92 -75.09 14.81
N GLY A 734 5.15 -74.65 14.53
CA GLY A 734 6.13 -74.26 15.56
C GLY A 734 5.66 -73.11 16.45
N SER A 735 5.02 -72.07 15.90
CA SER A 735 4.49 -70.94 16.67
C SER A 735 3.34 -71.34 17.61
N PHE A 736 2.46 -72.26 17.19
CA PHE A 736 1.37 -72.78 18.03
C PHE A 736 1.90 -73.57 19.24
N MET A 737 2.89 -74.44 19.05
CA MET A 737 3.51 -75.20 20.13
C MET A 737 4.27 -74.29 21.12
N ALA A 738 5.01 -73.30 20.60
CA ALA A 738 5.74 -72.33 21.43
C ALA A 738 4.79 -71.51 22.32
N TYR A 739 3.67 -71.01 21.76
CA TYR A 739 2.65 -70.29 22.52
C TYR A 739 2.03 -71.15 23.63
N GLY A 740 1.63 -72.38 23.31
CA GLY A 740 1.04 -73.32 24.28
C GLY A 740 1.96 -73.59 25.46
N LEU A 741 3.25 -73.85 25.20
CA LEU A 741 4.26 -74.08 26.24
C LEU A 741 4.48 -72.83 27.13
N LEU A 742 4.54 -71.64 26.51
CA LEU A 742 4.70 -70.37 27.24
C LEU A 742 3.52 -70.10 28.19
N CYS A 743 2.27 -70.34 27.75
CA CYS A 743 1.09 -70.16 28.60
C CYS A 743 1.09 -71.07 29.83
N THR A 744 1.52 -72.34 29.68
CA THR A 744 1.63 -73.28 30.80
C THR A 744 2.65 -72.82 31.84
N VAL A 745 3.80 -72.30 31.39
CA VAL A 745 4.86 -71.78 32.28
C VAL A 745 4.41 -70.52 33.02
N VAL A 746 3.63 -69.64 32.39
CA VAL A 746 3.12 -68.41 33.03
C VAL A 746 2.06 -68.67 34.09
N GLY A 747 1.16 -69.63 33.84
CA GLY A 747 0.14 -70.03 34.82
C GLY A 747 0.72 -70.47 36.17
N TYR A 748 1.96 -70.96 36.17
CA TYR A 748 2.70 -71.33 37.38
C TYR A 748 3.45 -70.17 38.05
N LEU A 749 3.94 -69.19 37.29
CA LEU A 749 4.89 -68.16 37.77
C LEU A 749 4.27 -66.79 38.12
N ALA A 750 3.02 -66.50 37.78
CA ALA A 750 2.47 -65.13 37.84
C ALA A 750 1.02 -65.02 38.36
N PRO A 751 0.74 -65.31 39.65
CA PRO A 751 -0.57 -65.08 40.25
C PRO A 751 -0.94 -63.57 40.26
N ALA A 752 -2.24 -63.27 40.30
CA ALA A 752 -2.77 -61.92 40.18
C ALA A 752 -2.42 -61.05 41.41
N PRO A 753 -1.92 -59.81 41.23
CA PRO A 753 -1.59 -58.92 42.34
C PRO A 753 -2.85 -58.38 43.05
N PRO A 754 -2.83 -58.23 44.40
CA PRO A 754 -3.99 -57.80 45.20
C PRO A 754 -4.49 -56.39 44.84
N ARG A 755 -5.80 -56.14 45.02
CA ARG A 755 -6.43 -54.82 44.79
C ARG A 755 -5.99 -53.84 45.89
N PRO A 756 -5.70 -52.56 45.60
CA PRO A 756 -5.63 -51.54 46.64
C PRO A 756 -7.01 -51.43 47.29
N LEU A 757 -7.06 -51.53 48.61
CA LEU A 757 -8.27 -51.29 49.39
C LEU A 757 -8.72 -49.85 49.14
N ALA A 758 -9.84 -49.69 48.42
CA ALA A 758 -10.57 -48.43 48.44
C ALA A 758 -11.11 -48.23 49.86
N THR A 759 -11.02 -47.00 50.36
CA THR A 759 -11.57 -46.56 51.64
C THR A 759 -13.07 -46.84 51.72
N GLU A 760 -13.46 -48.04 52.13
CA GLU A 760 -14.75 -48.34 52.75
C GLU A 760 -14.60 -48.10 54.26
N ALA A 761 -14.53 -46.83 54.63
CA ALA A 761 -14.66 -46.35 55.99
C ALA A 761 -15.44 -45.02 55.91
N THR A 762 -16.67 -45.08 55.40
CA THR A 762 -17.68 -44.01 55.41
C THR A 762 -19.05 -44.58 54.99
N ALA A 763 -19.42 -45.76 55.53
CA ALA A 763 -20.76 -46.31 55.38
C ALA A 763 -21.23 -47.15 56.59
N VAL A 764 -20.56 -47.04 57.75
CA VAL A 764 -20.95 -47.76 58.99
C VAL A 764 -21.19 -46.79 60.16
N GLU A 765 -21.21 -45.48 59.92
CA GLU A 765 -21.37 -44.47 61.00
C GLU A 765 -22.69 -43.69 60.93
N ASP A 766 -23.69 -44.16 60.16
CA ASP A 766 -25.01 -43.49 60.06
C ASP A 766 -26.23 -44.39 60.39
N ASP A 767 -26.00 -45.59 60.95
CA ASP A 767 -27.07 -46.50 61.41
C ASP A 767 -27.04 -46.73 62.94
N GLY A 768 -26.43 -45.80 63.69
CA GLY A 768 -26.15 -45.94 65.12
C GLY A 768 -26.80 -44.91 66.06
N VAL A 769 -27.75 -44.10 65.60
CA VAL A 769 -28.46 -43.13 66.46
C VAL A 769 -29.94 -43.06 66.11
N GLU A 770 -30.70 -44.09 66.48
CA GLU A 770 -32.12 -43.99 66.85
C GLU A 770 -32.64 -45.36 67.37
N LYS A 771 -32.44 -45.61 68.66
CA LYS A 771 -33.32 -46.39 69.58
C LYS A 771 -32.56 -46.79 70.85
N GLU A 772 -32.71 -46.02 71.92
CA GLU A 772 -33.29 -46.49 73.18
C GLU A 772 -33.36 -45.33 74.18
N GLN A 773 -34.58 -44.94 74.55
CA GLN A 773 -34.85 -44.23 75.79
C GLN A 773 -34.89 -45.27 76.92
N ALA A 774 -34.04 -45.08 77.92
CA ALA A 774 -34.25 -45.48 79.32
C ALA A 774 -33.47 -44.53 80.23
#